data_AF-A0A261B1A4-F1
#
_entry.id   AF-A0A261B1A4-F1
#
_cell.length_a   1.000
_cell.length_b   1.000
_cell.length_c   1.000
_cell.angle_alpha   90.00
_cell.angle_beta   90.00
_cell.angle_gamma   90.00
#
_symmetry.space_group_name_H-M   'P 1'
#
loop_
_entity.id
_entity.type
_entity.pdbx_description
1 polymer ?
#
loop_
_entity_poly.entity_id
_entity_poly.type
_entity_poly.pdbx_seq_one_letter_code
_entity_poly.pdbx_strand_id
1 'polypeptide(L)'
;MSTGVLQFVKGIDFSGNDFSGDRFPHDVEQMTQMTWLKLNDSKLEQVPDELSRCANLEHLQMAHNQLTSVHGELSDLPRLRSVIVRDNNLKTAGIPTDIFRMKDLTIIDLSRNQLREVPTNLEYAKGSIVLNLSYNNIETIPNSVCANLIDLLFLDLSNNKLDMLPPQIRRLSMLQSLKLSNNPLNHFQLKQLPSMTSLSVLHMSNTNRTLDNIPPTLDDMHNLRDVDFSENNLPVVPEALFKLRNLRKLNLSGNRIEKLNMTEGEWENLETLNISHNQLTVIPDCVVKLTRLTRLYASNNQLTFEGIPSGIGKLIQLTVLHLSYNRLELVPEGISRCVKLQKLKLDHNRLITLPEGIHLLPDLKTLDLHENENLVMPPKPNDARKKLAFYNIDFSLEHQGMSKIAGVGAALTEKQQEEEERQIEAKSAVNWKKNIEKHRRHIDYSDIFDEDVGSEEGMWVWEIENFYPSIMDEAFHGQFYDADAYLVLKTTREISGQLRHAIFYWLGEHASLDKGMCSAVHAVGLRNHLNATCRTQREEMNDETEEFLTLFGEEIVYIEGGRTTSGFYTTEKPAHLTRLYRAGVNGTAVEMEPVPLSAESLDPRFCFLLDAGETIWIWSGFKSRVYRETEGEESMMFRSKFAGWDEIVQVDYTRVAESVQRVPDLKVIMKKDNMMKTDLGALFLERQPSMSYEESEELMLDCNYDLELMESFVLEGKKFVKLPQKEFGIFYTMDCYVFLCRYAVLPEEDEEDEEEGAESDEKPEMDFKCVVYFWQGRDASNMGWLNFTF
;
A
#
# COMPACT_ATOMS: atom_id res chain seq x y z
N MET A 1 51.61 -2.16 -13.07
CA MET A 1 50.75 -2.65 -11.98
C MET A 1 49.40 -2.90 -12.58
N SER A 2 48.99 -4.16 -12.69
CA SER A 2 47.72 -4.57 -13.32
C SER A 2 46.56 -4.28 -12.36
N THR A 3 45.78 -3.25 -12.65
CA THR A 3 44.55 -2.87 -11.95
C THR A 3 43.37 -3.77 -12.37
N GLY A 4 43.51 -5.09 -12.16
CA GLY A 4 42.50 -6.10 -12.55
C GLY A 4 41.19 -6.08 -11.75
N VAL A 5 40.89 -4.98 -11.04
CA VAL A 5 39.70 -4.85 -10.19
C VAL A 5 38.46 -4.51 -11.02
N LEU A 6 38.63 -3.84 -12.17
CA LEU A 6 37.52 -3.32 -12.98
C LEU A 6 36.75 -4.43 -13.73
N GLN A 7 37.37 -5.57 -14.01
CA GLN A 7 36.72 -6.67 -14.77
C GLN A 7 35.55 -7.32 -14.01
N PHE A 8 35.53 -7.22 -12.67
CA PHE A 8 34.51 -7.86 -11.82
C PHE A 8 33.34 -6.93 -11.45
N VAL A 9 33.38 -5.67 -11.88
CA VAL A 9 32.37 -4.69 -11.50
C VAL A 9 31.06 -5.01 -12.22
N LYS A 10 30.01 -5.28 -11.45
CA LYS A 10 28.66 -5.62 -11.97
C LYS A 10 27.79 -4.41 -12.26
N GLY A 11 28.11 -3.25 -11.71
CA GLY A 11 27.45 -2.04 -12.16
C GLY A 11 27.98 -0.78 -11.53
N ILE A 12 27.72 0.32 -12.23
CA ILE A 12 28.35 1.60 -11.97
C ILE A 12 27.32 2.69 -12.10
N ASP A 13 27.32 3.58 -11.12
CA ASP A 13 26.63 4.86 -11.21
C ASP A 13 27.65 5.97 -11.45
N PHE A 14 27.61 6.53 -12.65
CA PHE A 14 28.40 7.69 -13.05
C PHE A 14 27.53 8.95 -13.17
N SER A 15 26.33 8.95 -12.60
CA SER A 15 25.43 10.09 -12.68
C SER A 15 26.04 11.36 -12.06
N GLY A 16 25.74 12.52 -12.65
CA GLY A 16 26.22 13.84 -12.20
C GLY A 16 27.67 14.17 -12.55
N ASN A 17 28.39 13.28 -13.25
CA ASN A 17 29.75 13.55 -13.73
C ASN A 17 29.77 14.26 -15.09
N ASP A 18 30.78 15.11 -15.36
CA ASP A 18 30.87 15.83 -16.63
C ASP A 18 31.67 15.06 -17.70
N PHE A 19 30.97 14.28 -18.53
CA PHE A 19 31.55 13.54 -19.65
C PHE A 19 31.46 14.27 -21.00
N SER A 20 31.22 15.59 -21.01
CA SER A 20 31.17 16.32 -22.29
C SER A 20 32.52 16.31 -23.02
N GLY A 21 32.50 16.32 -24.35
CA GLY A 21 33.71 16.35 -25.18
C GLY A 21 34.60 15.11 -25.04
N ASP A 22 33.99 13.91 -25.05
CA ASP A 22 34.69 12.61 -25.08
C ASP A 22 35.55 12.33 -23.84
N ARG A 23 35.08 12.79 -22.68
CA ARG A 23 35.76 12.56 -21.38
C ARG A 23 35.30 11.28 -20.69
N PHE A 24 34.58 10.41 -21.39
CA PHE A 24 34.16 9.14 -20.84
C PHE A 24 35.40 8.23 -20.63
N PRO A 25 35.52 7.52 -19.50
CA PRO A 25 36.75 6.78 -19.22
C PRO A 25 36.92 5.56 -20.13
N HIS A 26 37.97 5.56 -20.96
CA HIS A 26 38.28 4.43 -21.85
C HIS A 26 38.40 3.08 -21.12
N ASP A 27 38.87 3.08 -19.86
CA ASP A 27 39.03 1.86 -19.05
C ASP A 27 37.70 1.12 -18.76
N VAL A 28 36.54 1.78 -18.98
CA VAL A 28 35.22 1.13 -18.87
C VAL A 28 35.08 -0.03 -19.85
N GLU A 29 35.79 0.00 -20.98
CA GLU A 29 35.81 -1.09 -21.96
C GLU A 29 36.29 -2.43 -21.35
N GLN A 30 37.03 -2.39 -20.24
CA GLN A 30 37.57 -3.57 -19.57
C GLN A 30 36.55 -4.19 -18.59
N MET A 31 35.42 -3.54 -18.31
CA MET A 31 34.40 -3.95 -17.33
C MET A 31 33.41 -4.97 -17.93
N THR A 32 33.93 -6.11 -18.41
CA THR A 32 33.14 -7.09 -19.18
C THR A 32 32.04 -7.81 -18.38
N GLN A 33 32.06 -7.76 -17.04
CA GLN A 33 31.02 -8.33 -16.17
C GLN A 33 29.93 -7.31 -15.75
N MET A 34 29.98 -6.08 -16.27
CA MET A 34 29.00 -5.05 -15.95
C MET A 34 27.62 -5.40 -16.48
N THR A 35 26.61 -5.42 -15.60
CA THR A 35 25.21 -5.71 -15.91
C THR A 35 24.33 -4.47 -15.87
N TRP A 36 24.71 -3.42 -15.14
CA TRP A 36 23.98 -2.16 -15.14
C TRP A 36 24.90 -0.94 -15.15
N LEU A 37 24.47 0.11 -15.85
CA LEU A 37 25.20 1.37 -15.95
C LEU A 37 24.23 2.56 -15.89
N LYS A 38 24.52 3.52 -15.02
CA LYS A 38 23.79 4.79 -14.92
C LYS A 38 24.70 5.96 -15.29
N LEU A 39 24.21 6.78 -16.20
CA LEU A 39 24.89 7.96 -16.73
C LEU A 39 23.94 9.16 -16.72
N ASN A 40 23.16 9.32 -15.65
CA ASN A 40 22.16 10.38 -15.60
C ASN A 40 22.82 11.73 -15.32
N ASP A 41 22.31 12.81 -15.90
CA ASP A 41 22.87 14.16 -15.69
C ASP A 41 24.37 14.28 -16.02
N SER A 42 24.85 13.53 -17.02
CA SER A 42 26.27 13.42 -17.31
C SER A 42 26.79 14.30 -18.45
N LYS A 43 25.92 15.18 -19.00
CA LYS A 43 26.19 16.02 -20.18
C LYS A 43 26.71 15.26 -21.40
N LEU A 44 26.29 14.01 -21.58
CA LEU A 44 26.65 13.19 -22.72
C LEU A 44 26.01 13.72 -24.01
N GLU A 45 26.79 13.83 -25.07
CA GLU A 45 26.32 14.27 -26.41
C GLU A 45 26.06 13.08 -27.35
N GLN A 46 26.78 11.97 -27.14
CA GLN A 46 26.65 10.70 -27.85
C GLN A 46 26.82 9.53 -26.87
N VAL A 47 26.43 8.35 -27.31
CA VAL A 47 26.64 7.11 -26.56
C VAL A 47 28.14 6.77 -26.62
N PRO A 48 28.79 6.49 -25.49
CA PRO A 48 30.22 6.15 -25.50
C PRO A 48 30.49 4.84 -26.28
N ASP A 49 31.51 4.87 -27.14
CA ASP A 49 31.90 3.72 -27.98
C ASP A 49 32.43 2.55 -27.13
N GLU A 50 32.97 2.83 -25.94
CA GLU A 50 33.48 1.84 -24.99
C GLU A 50 32.43 0.81 -24.54
N LEU A 51 31.13 1.17 -24.63
CA LEU A 51 30.05 0.31 -24.17
C LEU A 51 29.94 -0.98 -24.98
N SER A 52 30.42 -1.03 -26.22
CA SER A 52 30.31 -2.23 -27.07
C SER A 52 31.01 -3.47 -26.53
N ARG A 53 32.06 -3.29 -25.73
CA ARG A 53 32.78 -4.40 -25.09
C ARG A 53 32.11 -4.90 -23.81
N CYS A 54 31.09 -4.19 -23.31
CA CYS A 54 30.32 -4.55 -22.13
C CYS A 54 29.20 -5.54 -22.46
N ALA A 55 29.56 -6.74 -22.97
CA ALA A 55 28.61 -7.71 -23.51
C ALA A 55 27.55 -8.24 -22.51
N ASN A 56 27.77 -8.09 -21.20
CA ASN A 56 26.82 -8.49 -20.16
C ASN A 56 25.88 -7.37 -19.70
N LEU A 57 25.93 -6.19 -20.34
CA LEU A 57 25.11 -5.07 -19.92
C LEU A 57 23.62 -5.35 -20.19
N GLU A 58 22.83 -5.36 -19.12
CA GLU A 58 21.39 -5.62 -19.15
C GLU A 58 20.58 -4.33 -18.97
N HIS A 59 21.05 -3.39 -18.15
CA HIS A 59 20.34 -2.15 -17.85
C HIS A 59 21.21 -0.93 -18.13
N LEU A 60 20.76 -0.07 -19.05
CA LEU A 60 21.43 1.18 -19.37
C LEU A 60 20.51 2.38 -19.17
N GLN A 61 20.95 3.30 -18.31
CA GLN A 61 20.27 4.56 -18.05
C GLN A 61 21.16 5.73 -18.47
N MET A 62 20.63 6.59 -19.33
CA MET A 62 21.30 7.81 -19.80
C MET A 62 20.32 9.00 -19.77
N ALA A 63 19.56 9.14 -18.67
CA ALA A 63 18.55 10.18 -18.55
C ALA A 63 19.15 11.58 -18.35
N HIS A 64 18.44 12.63 -18.75
CA HIS A 64 18.85 14.03 -18.54
C HIS A 64 20.22 14.36 -19.16
N ASN A 65 20.41 13.98 -20.42
CA ASN A 65 21.64 14.25 -21.18
C ASN A 65 21.34 15.10 -22.43
N GLN A 66 22.34 15.27 -23.29
CA GLN A 66 22.25 16.05 -24.52
C GLN A 66 22.33 15.14 -25.76
N LEU A 67 21.99 13.85 -25.61
CA LEU A 67 22.10 12.86 -26.68
C LEU A 67 21.22 13.26 -27.86
N THR A 68 21.85 13.42 -29.03
CA THR A 68 21.14 13.66 -30.29
C THR A 68 20.84 12.38 -31.05
N SER A 69 21.62 11.34 -30.75
CA SER A 69 21.50 10.02 -31.32
C SER A 69 21.98 8.95 -30.33
N VAL A 70 21.33 7.81 -30.40
CA VAL A 70 21.76 6.53 -29.80
C VAL A 70 22.25 5.56 -30.88
N HIS A 71 22.62 6.07 -32.06
CA HIS A 71 23.30 5.29 -33.08
C HIS A 71 24.66 4.85 -32.56
N GLY A 72 25.00 3.59 -32.81
CA GLY A 72 26.23 2.98 -32.35
C GLY A 72 26.05 1.51 -31.99
N GLU A 73 27.05 0.97 -31.32
CA GLU A 73 27.22 -0.44 -30.95
C GLU A 73 26.26 -0.88 -29.82
N LEU A 74 25.27 -0.05 -29.44
CA LEU A 74 24.13 -0.43 -28.58
C LEU A 74 23.34 -1.62 -29.14
N SER A 75 23.24 -1.69 -30.48
CA SER A 75 22.57 -2.81 -31.15
C SER A 75 23.39 -4.11 -31.07
N ASP A 76 24.68 -4.02 -30.71
CA ASP A 76 25.59 -5.16 -30.59
C ASP A 76 25.61 -5.75 -29.18
N LEU A 77 24.95 -5.12 -28.20
CA LEU A 77 24.88 -5.61 -26.82
C LEU A 77 23.91 -6.79 -26.71
N PRO A 78 24.36 -8.04 -26.55
CA PRO A 78 23.50 -9.20 -26.74
C PRO A 78 22.46 -9.41 -25.62
N ARG A 79 22.63 -8.79 -24.45
CA ARG A 79 21.85 -9.04 -23.22
C ARG A 79 21.04 -7.83 -22.72
N LEU A 80 20.96 -6.76 -23.51
CA LEU A 80 20.29 -5.54 -23.06
C LEU A 80 18.78 -5.78 -22.88
N ARG A 81 18.32 -5.57 -21.65
CA ARG A 81 16.92 -5.72 -21.24
C ARG A 81 16.21 -4.38 -21.08
N SER A 82 16.93 -3.35 -20.63
CA SER A 82 16.36 -2.04 -20.32
C SER A 82 17.20 -0.91 -20.89
N VAL A 83 16.54 -0.04 -21.63
CA VAL A 83 17.12 1.16 -22.22
C VAL A 83 16.27 2.36 -21.83
N ILE A 84 16.84 3.23 -20.99
CA ILE A 84 16.19 4.44 -20.48
C ILE A 84 16.99 5.65 -20.94
N VAL A 85 16.46 6.35 -21.94
CA VAL A 85 17.09 7.53 -22.56
C VAL A 85 16.13 8.72 -22.51
N ARG A 86 15.59 8.94 -21.31
CA ARG A 86 14.64 10.01 -21.02
C ARG A 86 15.31 11.38 -21.02
N ASP A 87 14.58 12.43 -21.39
CA ASP A 87 15.01 13.83 -21.30
C ASP A 87 16.34 14.07 -22.03
N ASN A 88 16.29 13.88 -23.34
CA ASN A 88 17.41 14.02 -24.28
C ASN A 88 16.94 14.75 -25.55
N ASN A 89 17.85 14.93 -26.51
CA ASN A 89 17.58 15.61 -27.78
C ASN A 89 17.38 14.63 -28.94
N LEU A 90 16.91 13.41 -28.67
CA LEU A 90 16.78 12.37 -29.69
C LEU A 90 15.70 12.72 -30.72
N LYS A 91 16.06 12.53 -31.99
CA LYS A 91 15.14 12.53 -33.12
C LYS A 91 14.89 11.09 -33.55
N THR A 92 13.80 10.84 -34.28
CA THR A 92 13.48 9.49 -34.77
C THR A 92 14.64 8.88 -35.58
N ALA A 93 15.25 9.67 -36.44
CA ALA A 93 16.41 9.26 -37.24
C ALA A 93 17.68 9.06 -36.41
N GLY A 94 17.70 9.35 -35.11
CA GLY A 94 18.82 9.14 -34.20
C GLY A 94 18.73 7.83 -33.42
N ILE A 95 17.68 7.03 -33.63
CA ILE A 95 17.48 5.73 -32.97
C ILE A 95 17.80 4.62 -33.99
N PRO A 96 18.72 3.67 -33.68
CA PRO A 96 19.07 2.59 -34.58
C PRO A 96 17.91 1.60 -34.67
N THR A 97 17.64 1.09 -35.87
CA THR A 97 16.52 0.15 -36.08
C THR A 97 16.75 -1.24 -35.52
N ASP A 98 18.02 -1.61 -35.32
CA ASP A 98 18.40 -2.95 -34.89
C ASP A 98 18.23 -3.17 -33.39
N ILE A 99 18.19 -2.10 -32.58
CA ILE A 99 17.91 -2.18 -31.13
C ILE A 99 16.58 -2.89 -30.83
N PHE A 100 15.59 -2.74 -31.71
CA PHE A 100 14.26 -3.34 -31.54
C PHE A 100 14.21 -4.81 -31.97
N ARG A 101 15.29 -5.37 -32.53
CA ARG A 101 15.39 -6.81 -32.86
C ARG A 101 15.91 -7.65 -31.68
N MET A 102 16.34 -6.98 -30.62
CA MET A 102 16.87 -7.61 -29.43
C MET A 102 15.75 -8.35 -28.71
N LYS A 103 15.96 -9.64 -28.45
CA LYS A 103 14.91 -10.53 -27.92
C LYS A 103 14.57 -10.24 -26.47
N ASP A 104 15.57 -9.82 -25.70
CA ASP A 104 15.46 -9.66 -24.24
C ASP A 104 15.09 -8.23 -23.82
N LEU A 105 14.90 -7.32 -24.79
CA LEU A 105 14.56 -5.93 -24.53
C LEU A 105 13.11 -5.82 -24.03
N THR A 106 12.95 -5.53 -22.74
CA THR A 106 11.67 -5.47 -22.03
C THR A 106 11.23 -4.05 -21.71
N ILE A 107 12.18 -3.15 -21.39
CA ILE A 107 11.89 -1.77 -20.98
C ILE A 107 12.49 -0.80 -21.98
N ILE A 108 11.64 0.03 -22.58
CA ILE A 108 12.02 1.07 -23.53
C ILE A 108 11.42 2.39 -23.06
N ASP A 109 12.28 3.28 -22.55
CA ASP A 109 11.89 4.66 -22.19
C ASP A 109 12.64 5.66 -23.07
N LEU A 110 11.89 6.28 -23.99
CA LEU A 110 12.35 7.35 -24.87
C LEU A 110 11.56 8.65 -24.59
N SER A 111 11.02 8.80 -23.38
CA SER A 111 10.21 9.95 -23.00
C SER A 111 11.00 11.26 -22.96
N ARG A 112 10.32 12.40 -23.10
CA ARG A 112 10.94 13.74 -23.10
C ARG A 112 12.05 13.86 -24.14
N ASN A 113 11.74 13.51 -25.39
CA ASN A 113 12.65 13.66 -26.53
C ASN A 113 11.98 14.49 -27.63
N GLN A 114 12.58 14.53 -28.83
CA GLN A 114 12.10 15.28 -29.97
C GLN A 114 11.54 14.37 -31.08
N LEU A 115 11.00 13.20 -30.73
CA LEU A 115 10.47 12.23 -31.69
C LEU A 115 9.21 12.77 -32.37
N ARG A 116 9.16 12.77 -33.72
CA ARG A 116 7.98 13.21 -34.49
C ARG A 116 7.06 12.06 -34.90
N GLU A 117 7.64 10.87 -34.94
CA GLU A 117 6.96 9.63 -35.26
C GLU A 117 7.56 8.52 -34.39
N VAL A 118 6.81 7.43 -34.25
CA VAL A 118 7.28 6.24 -33.56
C VAL A 118 8.52 5.71 -34.29
N PRO A 119 9.59 5.32 -33.58
CA PRO A 119 10.80 4.75 -34.19
C PRO A 119 10.47 3.61 -35.17
N THR A 120 11.09 3.65 -36.34
CA THR A 120 10.99 2.57 -37.32
C THR A 120 11.45 1.26 -36.71
N ASN A 121 10.80 0.15 -37.06
CA ASN A 121 11.12 -1.20 -36.59
C ASN A 121 10.78 -1.47 -35.12
N LEU A 122 10.13 -0.54 -34.40
CA LEU A 122 9.66 -0.78 -33.04
C LEU A 122 8.72 -1.99 -32.94
N GLU A 123 8.02 -2.34 -34.02
CA GLU A 123 7.15 -3.52 -34.08
C GLU A 123 7.87 -4.87 -33.92
N TYR A 124 9.21 -4.89 -34.00
CA TYR A 124 10.01 -6.09 -33.77
C TYR A 124 10.35 -6.34 -32.31
N ALA A 125 10.16 -5.35 -31.42
CA ALA A 125 10.49 -5.44 -29.99
C ALA A 125 9.43 -6.23 -29.21
N LYS A 126 9.15 -7.46 -29.64
CA LYS A 126 8.04 -8.28 -29.13
C LYS A 126 8.13 -8.59 -27.63
N GLY A 127 9.34 -8.62 -27.07
CA GLY A 127 9.56 -8.80 -25.63
C GLY A 127 9.29 -7.55 -24.78
N SER A 128 8.92 -6.42 -25.39
CA SER A 128 8.68 -5.17 -24.68
C SER A 128 7.46 -5.29 -23.76
N ILE A 129 7.68 -5.05 -22.48
CA ILE A 129 6.67 -5.02 -21.41
C ILE A 129 6.29 -3.57 -21.08
N VAL A 130 7.28 -2.68 -21.09
CA VAL A 130 7.13 -1.26 -20.75
C VAL A 130 7.59 -0.41 -21.93
N LEU A 131 6.67 0.38 -22.47
CA LEU A 131 6.96 1.34 -23.53
C LEU A 131 6.54 2.75 -23.10
N ASN A 132 7.51 3.63 -22.93
CA ASN A 132 7.29 5.03 -22.61
C ASN A 132 7.81 5.93 -23.74
N LEU A 133 6.88 6.57 -24.44
CA LEU A 133 7.14 7.54 -25.51
C LEU A 133 6.54 8.91 -25.16
N SER A 134 6.23 9.16 -23.89
CA SER A 134 5.58 10.40 -23.45
C SER A 134 6.45 11.64 -23.64
N TYR A 135 5.85 12.83 -23.69
CA TYR A 135 6.54 14.11 -23.88
C TYR A 135 7.41 14.13 -25.14
N ASN A 136 6.80 13.79 -26.27
CA ASN A 136 7.43 13.85 -27.59
C ASN A 136 6.52 14.65 -28.55
N ASN A 137 6.81 14.61 -29.85
CA ASN A 137 6.02 15.25 -30.90
C ASN A 137 5.35 14.21 -31.82
N ILE A 138 5.01 13.02 -31.32
CA ILE A 138 4.46 11.92 -32.12
C ILE A 138 3.04 12.25 -32.59
N GLU A 139 2.81 12.19 -33.89
CA GLU A 139 1.50 12.51 -34.49
C GLU A 139 0.63 11.26 -34.73
N THR A 140 1.24 10.12 -35.06
CA THR A 140 0.51 8.88 -35.34
C THR A 140 1.26 7.65 -34.82
N ILE A 141 0.51 6.58 -34.53
CA ILE A 141 1.05 5.27 -34.15
C ILE A 141 0.77 4.28 -35.28
N PRO A 142 1.79 3.61 -35.84
CA PRO A 142 1.60 2.59 -36.86
C PRO A 142 0.76 1.41 -36.36
N ASN A 143 -0.08 0.87 -37.24
CA ASN A 143 -0.90 -0.32 -36.93
C ASN A 143 -0.04 -1.52 -36.52
N SER A 144 1.17 -1.65 -37.07
CA SER A 144 2.10 -2.75 -36.80
C SER A 144 2.54 -2.80 -35.33
N VAL A 145 2.75 -1.65 -34.70
CA VAL A 145 3.19 -1.55 -33.30
C VAL A 145 2.15 -2.17 -32.37
N CYS A 146 0.90 -1.70 -32.42
CA CYS A 146 -0.18 -2.27 -31.62
C CYS A 146 -0.59 -3.70 -32.05
N ALA A 147 -0.21 -4.13 -33.27
CA ALA A 147 -0.46 -5.49 -33.73
C ALA A 147 0.56 -6.51 -33.22
N ASN A 148 1.80 -6.10 -32.94
CA ASN A 148 2.88 -7.03 -32.62
C ASN A 148 3.29 -6.98 -31.14
N LEU A 149 3.17 -5.83 -30.47
CA LEU A 149 3.58 -5.65 -29.07
C LEU A 149 2.48 -6.08 -28.08
N ILE A 150 1.98 -7.30 -28.22
CA ILE A 150 0.81 -7.79 -27.48
C ILE A 150 1.05 -8.03 -25.98
N ASP A 151 2.32 -8.20 -25.60
CA ASP A 151 2.76 -8.49 -24.22
C ASP A 151 3.00 -7.22 -23.39
N LEU A 152 2.74 -6.03 -23.95
CA LEU A 152 2.84 -4.77 -23.23
C LEU A 152 1.91 -4.77 -22.02
N LEU A 153 2.46 -4.43 -20.86
CA LEU A 153 1.73 -4.17 -19.63
C LEU A 153 1.56 -2.66 -19.37
N PHE A 154 2.55 -1.86 -19.80
CA PHE A 154 2.56 -0.42 -19.61
C PHE A 154 2.85 0.32 -20.93
N LEU A 155 1.95 1.24 -21.29
CA LEU A 155 2.10 2.11 -22.44
C LEU A 155 1.81 3.56 -22.05
N ASP A 156 2.82 4.42 -22.14
CA ASP A 156 2.68 5.87 -21.94
C ASP A 156 3.00 6.63 -23.22
N LEU A 157 1.97 7.31 -23.74
CA LEU A 157 2.01 8.14 -24.94
C LEU A 157 1.61 9.58 -24.61
N SER A 158 1.55 9.94 -23.33
CA SER A 158 1.06 11.25 -22.89
C SER A 158 1.92 12.40 -23.42
N ASN A 159 1.37 13.59 -23.56
CA ASN A 159 2.08 14.78 -24.05
C ASN A 159 2.72 14.55 -25.43
N ASN A 160 1.90 14.15 -26.39
CA ASN A 160 2.25 14.02 -27.80
C ASN A 160 1.24 14.82 -28.65
N LYS A 161 1.24 14.59 -29.97
CA LYS A 161 0.33 15.24 -30.92
C LYS A 161 -0.62 14.23 -31.57
N LEU A 162 -0.98 13.18 -30.84
CA LEU A 162 -1.82 12.10 -31.35
C LEU A 162 -3.26 12.58 -31.54
N ASP A 163 -3.75 12.51 -32.79
CA ASP A 163 -5.15 12.79 -33.13
C ASP A 163 -6.02 11.51 -33.10
N MET A 164 -5.40 10.36 -33.38
CA MET A 164 -6.08 9.06 -33.37
C MET A 164 -5.15 7.92 -32.96
N LEU A 165 -5.73 6.83 -32.47
CA LEU A 165 -5.03 5.57 -32.21
C LEU A 165 -5.48 4.49 -33.21
N PRO A 166 -4.59 3.57 -33.59
CA PRO A 166 -4.92 2.52 -34.55
C PRO A 166 -5.95 1.55 -33.95
N PRO A 167 -6.91 1.03 -34.75
CA PRO A 167 -7.90 0.06 -34.28
C PRO A 167 -7.30 -1.21 -33.66
N GLN A 168 -6.06 -1.54 -34.02
CA GLN A 168 -5.28 -2.66 -33.51
C GLN A 168 -4.93 -2.53 -32.01
N ILE A 169 -5.10 -1.35 -31.38
CA ILE A 169 -4.90 -1.18 -29.93
C ILE A 169 -5.72 -2.17 -29.10
N ARG A 170 -6.86 -2.65 -29.62
CA ARG A 170 -7.67 -3.72 -29.03
C ARG A 170 -6.93 -5.04 -28.79
N ARG A 171 -5.79 -5.27 -29.46
CA ARG A 171 -4.98 -6.49 -29.35
C ARG A 171 -4.06 -6.48 -28.13
N LEU A 172 -3.88 -5.33 -27.48
CA LEU A 172 -3.08 -5.18 -26.27
C LEU A 172 -3.88 -5.67 -25.06
N SER A 173 -4.23 -6.97 -25.05
CA SER A 173 -5.11 -7.57 -24.04
C SER A 173 -4.46 -7.70 -22.67
N MET A 174 -3.12 -7.73 -22.61
CA MET A 174 -2.35 -7.78 -21.37
C MET A 174 -2.12 -6.39 -20.76
N LEU A 175 -2.44 -5.32 -21.49
CA LEU A 175 -2.13 -3.96 -21.06
C LEU A 175 -2.87 -3.61 -19.78
N GLN A 176 -2.11 -3.24 -18.75
CA GLN A 176 -2.62 -2.88 -17.43
C GLN A 176 -2.72 -1.36 -17.26
N SER A 177 -1.82 -0.60 -17.88
CA SER A 177 -1.76 0.85 -17.79
C SER A 177 -1.63 1.49 -19.17
N LEU A 178 -2.63 2.31 -19.52
CA LEU A 178 -2.66 3.11 -20.74
C LEU A 178 -2.75 4.59 -20.38
N LYS A 179 -1.70 5.33 -20.72
CA LYS A 179 -1.62 6.78 -20.50
C LYS A 179 -1.57 7.52 -21.82
N LEU A 180 -2.55 8.38 -22.05
CA LEU A 180 -2.79 9.11 -23.30
C LEU A 180 -2.97 10.61 -23.06
N SER A 181 -2.72 11.09 -21.84
CA SER A 181 -3.07 12.45 -21.42
C SER A 181 -2.35 13.51 -22.27
N ASN A 182 -2.92 14.70 -22.42
CA ASN A 182 -2.37 15.79 -23.24
C ASN A 182 -2.10 15.36 -24.70
N ASN A 183 -3.12 14.83 -25.38
CA ASN A 183 -3.09 14.53 -26.81
C ASN A 183 -4.41 14.94 -27.45
N PRO A 184 -4.43 15.55 -28.65
CA PRO A 184 -5.65 16.04 -29.30
C PRO A 184 -6.53 14.91 -29.90
N LEU A 185 -6.86 13.86 -29.14
CA LEU A 185 -7.47 12.61 -29.61
C LEU A 185 -8.92 12.70 -30.10
N ASN A 186 -9.45 13.87 -30.47
CA ASN A 186 -10.88 14.13 -30.69
C ASN A 186 -11.59 13.08 -31.57
N HIS A 187 -10.90 12.56 -32.59
CA HIS A 187 -11.44 11.58 -33.53
C HIS A 187 -11.39 10.12 -33.04
N PHE A 188 -10.61 9.81 -31.99
CA PHE A 188 -10.52 8.48 -31.43
C PHE A 188 -11.76 8.14 -30.60
N GLN A 189 -12.56 7.20 -31.10
CA GLN A 189 -13.73 6.66 -30.40
C GLN A 189 -13.27 5.51 -29.50
N LEU A 190 -13.52 5.56 -28.19
CA LEU A 190 -13.03 4.56 -27.21
C LEU A 190 -13.69 3.16 -27.33
N LYS A 191 -14.23 2.81 -28.50
CA LYS A 191 -14.93 1.55 -28.78
C LYS A 191 -14.03 0.32 -28.70
N GLN A 192 -12.71 0.49 -28.80
CA GLN A 192 -11.74 -0.59 -28.70
C GLN A 192 -11.35 -0.93 -27.25
N LEU A 193 -11.59 -0.03 -26.29
CA LEU A 193 -11.18 -0.23 -24.88
C LEU A 193 -11.83 -1.43 -24.20
N PRO A 194 -13.11 -1.78 -24.44
CA PRO A 194 -13.72 -2.95 -23.80
C PRO A 194 -13.00 -4.27 -24.08
N SER A 195 -12.25 -4.38 -25.19
CA SER A 195 -11.44 -5.57 -25.50
C SER A 195 -10.18 -5.69 -24.65
N MET A 196 -9.76 -4.62 -23.96
CA MET A 196 -8.55 -4.57 -23.14
C MET A 196 -8.89 -4.95 -21.70
N THR A 197 -9.23 -6.23 -21.51
CA THR A 197 -9.81 -6.74 -20.26
C THR A 197 -8.88 -6.64 -19.04
N SER A 198 -7.56 -6.59 -19.24
CA SER A 198 -6.57 -6.42 -18.16
C SER A 198 -6.36 -4.97 -17.73
N LEU A 199 -6.97 -4.00 -18.41
CA LEU A 199 -6.70 -2.59 -18.17
C LEU A 199 -7.18 -2.17 -16.79
N SER A 200 -6.26 -1.61 -16.00
CA SER A 200 -6.46 -1.16 -14.63
C SER A 200 -6.34 0.36 -14.47
N VAL A 201 -5.52 0.99 -15.31
CA VAL A 201 -5.25 2.43 -15.30
C VAL A 201 -5.50 3.01 -16.69
N LEU A 202 -6.40 3.99 -16.77
CA LEU A 202 -6.70 4.74 -17.99
C LEU A 202 -6.60 6.24 -17.72
N HIS A 203 -5.55 6.87 -18.24
CA HIS A 203 -5.36 8.32 -18.10
C HIS A 203 -5.55 9.01 -19.44
N MET A 204 -6.58 9.84 -19.54
CA MET A 204 -6.93 10.62 -20.72
C MET A 204 -7.25 12.08 -20.38
N SER A 205 -6.48 12.64 -19.44
CA SER A 205 -6.58 14.07 -19.09
C SER A 205 -6.27 14.94 -20.31
N ASN A 206 -7.05 16.00 -20.55
CA ASN A 206 -6.85 16.94 -21.66
C ASN A 206 -6.68 16.24 -23.03
N THR A 207 -7.67 15.42 -23.40
CA THR A 207 -7.69 14.67 -24.67
C THR A 207 -8.86 15.00 -25.59
N ASN A 208 -9.47 16.17 -25.38
CA ASN A 208 -10.68 16.62 -26.09
C ASN A 208 -11.79 15.56 -26.10
N ARG A 209 -12.02 14.88 -24.96
CA ARG A 209 -13.15 13.95 -24.84
C ARG A 209 -14.48 14.70 -24.94
N THR A 210 -15.44 14.09 -25.62
CA THR A 210 -16.84 14.53 -25.71
C THR A 210 -17.74 13.34 -25.41
N LEU A 211 -19.04 13.58 -25.17
CA LEU A 211 -19.98 12.47 -24.94
C LEU A 211 -20.11 11.54 -26.17
N ASP A 212 -19.84 12.05 -27.37
CA ASP A 212 -19.92 11.27 -28.62
C ASP A 212 -18.69 10.38 -28.87
N ASN A 213 -17.53 10.73 -28.30
CA ASN A 213 -16.28 9.96 -28.48
C ASN A 213 -15.97 8.98 -27.33
N ILE A 214 -16.84 8.94 -26.33
CA ILE A 214 -16.87 7.92 -25.28
C ILE A 214 -17.99 6.93 -25.61
N PRO A 215 -17.76 5.61 -25.59
CA PRO A 215 -18.80 4.62 -25.86
C PRO A 215 -19.88 4.68 -24.78
N PRO A 216 -21.12 4.26 -25.10
CA PRO A 216 -22.21 4.26 -24.14
C PRO A 216 -22.01 3.26 -22.99
N THR A 217 -21.16 2.23 -23.17
CA THR A 217 -20.90 1.20 -22.18
C THR A 217 -19.40 0.89 -22.07
N LEU A 218 -18.93 0.71 -20.84
CA LEU A 218 -17.58 0.22 -20.49
C LEU A 218 -17.68 -0.96 -19.50
N ASP A 219 -18.84 -1.63 -19.49
CA ASP A 219 -19.29 -2.57 -18.46
C ASP A 219 -18.36 -3.79 -18.31
N ASP A 220 -17.71 -4.21 -19.40
CA ASP A 220 -16.80 -5.37 -19.44
C ASP A 220 -15.41 -5.07 -18.83
N MET A 221 -15.11 -3.82 -18.48
CA MET A 221 -13.79 -3.41 -17.97
C MET A 221 -13.68 -3.62 -16.45
N HIS A 222 -13.80 -4.87 -16.00
CA HIS A 222 -13.86 -5.21 -14.57
C HIS A 222 -12.56 -4.93 -13.80
N ASN A 223 -11.41 -4.81 -14.48
CA ASN A 223 -10.13 -4.53 -13.80
C ASN A 223 -9.83 -3.04 -13.65
N LEU A 224 -10.65 -2.16 -14.23
CA LEU A 224 -10.39 -0.72 -14.25
C LEU A 224 -10.58 -0.11 -12.86
N ARG A 225 -9.49 0.44 -12.31
CA ARG A 225 -9.40 0.96 -10.94
C ARG A 225 -9.08 2.46 -10.89
N ASP A 226 -8.33 2.97 -11.86
CA ASP A 226 -7.86 4.35 -11.90
C ASP A 226 -8.23 4.98 -13.25
N VAL A 227 -9.09 5.99 -13.23
CA VAL A 227 -9.57 6.69 -14.43
C VAL A 227 -9.38 8.18 -14.26
N ASP A 228 -8.69 8.78 -15.23
CA ASP A 228 -8.49 10.22 -15.30
C ASP A 228 -9.06 10.79 -16.62
N PHE A 229 -10.16 11.52 -16.51
CA PHE A 229 -10.79 12.30 -17.58
C PHE A 229 -10.78 13.81 -17.28
N SER A 230 -9.81 14.28 -16.49
CA SER A 230 -9.66 15.70 -16.20
C SER A 230 -9.42 16.54 -17.46
N GLU A 231 -9.71 17.85 -17.40
CA GLU A 231 -9.38 18.82 -18.45
C GLU A 231 -9.99 18.54 -19.85
N ASN A 232 -11.12 17.83 -19.93
CA ASN A 232 -11.74 17.44 -21.21
C ASN A 232 -12.93 18.31 -21.64
N ASN A 233 -13.26 19.39 -20.91
CA ASN A 233 -14.44 20.22 -21.17
C ASN A 233 -15.78 19.45 -21.16
N LEU A 234 -15.87 18.31 -20.46
CA LEU A 234 -17.10 17.51 -20.39
C LEU A 234 -18.23 18.29 -19.70
N PRO A 235 -19.45 18.39 -20.30
CA PRO A 235 -20.57 19.09 -19.68
C PRO A 235 -21.28 18.25 -18.60
N VAL A 236 -21.18 16.92 -18.67
CA VAL A 236 -21.78 15.96 -17.73
C VAL A 236 -20.85 14.75 -17.64
N VAL A 237 -20.93 14.00 -16.54
CA VAL A 237 -20.26 12.70 -16.39
C VAL A 237 -20.86 11.69 -17.37
N PRO A 238 -20.06 11.01 -18.22
CA PRO A 238 -20.55 9.98 -19.14
C PRO A 238 -21.18 8.79 -18.41
N GLU A 239 -22.32 8.29 -18.91
CA GLU A 239 -23.06 7.16 -18.31
C GLU A 239 -22.20 5.90 -18.13
N ALA A 240 -21.30 5.65 -19.07
CA ALA A 240 -20.39 4.51 -19.04
C ALA A 240 -19.48 4.48 -17.79
N LEU A 241 -19.17 5.62 -17.18
CA LEU A 241 -18.30 5.67 -16.00
C LEU A 241 -19.01 5.20 -14.72
N PHE A 242 -20.31 5.46 -14.60
CA PHE A 242 -21.09 5.08 -13.42
C PHE A 242 -21.15 3.56 -13.22
N LYS A 243 -21.06 2.81 -14.33
CA LYS A 243 -21.12 1.34 -14.34
C LYS A 243 -19.82 0.65 -13.92
N LEU A 244 -18.72 1.39 -13.73
CA LEU A 244 -17.42 0.84 -13.33
C LEU A 244 -17.40 0.51 -11.83
N ARG A 245 -17.74 -0.74 -11.48
CA ARG A 245 -17.89 -1.18 -10.07
C ARG A 245 -16.59 -1.28 -9.27
N ASN A 246 -15.47 -1.55 -9.94
CA ASN A 246 -14.16 -1.75 -9.29
C ASN A 246 -13.30 -0.48 -9.26
N LEU A 247 -13.88 0.66 -9.63
CA LEU A 247 -13.20 1.95 -9.66
C LEU A 247 -12.80 2.38 -8.24
N ARG A 248 -11.52 2.71 -8.06
CA ARG A 248 -10.95 3.20 -6.80
C ARG A 248 -10.58 4.67 -6.85
N LYS A 249 -10.15 5.15 -8.02
CA LYS A 249 -9.77 6.54 -8.24
C LYS A 249 -10.44 7.07 -9.49
N LEU A 250 -11.10 8.22 -9.34
CA LEU A 250 -11.76 8.91 -10.43
C LEU A 250 -11.39 10.39 -10.39
N ASN A 251 -10.75 10.85 -11.47
CA ASN A 251 -10.43 12.26 -11.67
C ASN A 251 -11.26 12.82 -12.84
N LEU A 252 -12.14 13.76 -12.51
CA LEU A 252 -13.01 14.51 -13.42
C LEU A 252 -12.75 16.02 -13.32
N SER A 253 -11.62 16.42 -12.75
CA SER A 253 -11.34 17.83 -12.50
C SER A 253 -11.13 18.65 -13.78
N GLY A 254 -11.37 19.96 -13.75
CA GLY A 254 -11.12 20.82 -14.91
C GLY A 254 -12.08 20.60 -16.08
N ASN A 255 -13.31 20.14 -15.80
CA ASN A 255 -14.35 19.96 -16.81
C ASN A 255 -15.42 21.07 -16.67
N ARG A 256 -16.56 20.90 -17.32
CA ARG A 256 -17.71 21.83 -17.28
C ARG A 256 -18.93 21.15 -16.67
N ILE A 257 -18.71 20.23 -15.73
CA ILE A 257 -19.78 19.42 -15.15
C ILE A 257 -20.64 20.28 -14.24
N GLU A 258 -21.93 20.39 -14.55
CA GLU A 258 -22.90 21.14 -13.75
C GLU A 258 -23.55 20.31 -12.64
N LYS A 259 -23.76 19.01 -12.91
CA LYS A 259 -24.42 18.08 -11.98
C LYS A 259 -23.78 16.70 -12.04
N LEU A 260 -23.72 16.06 -10.87
CA LEU A 260 -23.33 14.67 -10.72
C LEU A 260 -24.60 13.82 -10.57
N ASN A 261 -25.08 13.21 -11.66
CA ASN A 261 -26.31 12.43 -11.70
C ASN A 261 -26.07 10.98 -11.24
N MET A 262 -25.60 10.83 -10.00
CA MET A 262 -25.23 9.53 -9.44
C MET A 262 -26.45 8.83 -8.81
N THR A 263 -26.62 7.54 -9.11
CA THR A 263 -27.64 6.68 -8.50
C THR A 263 -27.05 5.83 -7.36
N GLU A 264 -27.89 5.11 -6.64
CA GLU A 264 -27.45 4.27 -5.54
C GLU A 264 -26.73 3.01 -6.05
N GLY A 265 -25.62 2.63 -5.40
CA GLY A 265 -24.81 1.45 -5.78
C GLY A 265 -23.76 1.72 -6.85
N GLU A 266 -23.60 2.96 -7.31
CA GLU A 266 -22.51 3.37 -8.21
C GLU A 266 -21.23 3.65 -7.42
N TRP A 267 -20.08 3.24 -7.96
CA TRP A 267 -18.74 3.50 -7.40
C TRP A 267 -18.50 3.05 -5.95
N GLU A 268 -19.13 1.98 -5.48
CA GLU A 268 -19.04 1.47 -4.09
C GLU A 268 -17.60 1.30 -3.56
N ASN A 269 -16.64 1.04 -4.46
CA ASN A 269 -15.23 0.82 -4.13
C ASN A 269 -14.35 2.07 -4.22
N LEU A 270 -14.94 3.25 -4.44
CA LEU A 270 -14.19 4.47 -4.70
C LEU A 270 -13.50 4.99 -3.43
N GLU A 271 -12.19 5.17 -3.53
CA GLU A 271 -11.33 5.67 -2.47
C GLU A 271 -10.97 7.14 -2.69
N THR A 272 -10.87 7.59 -3.94
CA THR A 272 -10.53 8.98 -4.30
C THR A 272 -11.44 9.50 -5.40
N LEU A 273 -12.13 10.60 -5.12
CA LEU A 273 -12.94 11.34 -6.09
C LEU A 273 -12.43 12.77 -6.22
N ASN A 274 -12.04 13.16 -7.43
CA ASN A 274 -11.70 14.53 -7.76
C ASN A 274 -12.67 15.11 -8.79
N ILE A 275 -13.48 16.06 -8.34
CA ILE A 275 -14.48 16.82 -9.11
C ILE A 275 -14.18 18.33 -9.05
N SER A 276 -12.95 18.70 -8.72
CA SER A 276 -12.53 20.10 -8.61
C SER A 276 -12.54 20.83 -9.96
N HIS A 277 -12.60 22.16 -9.98
CA HIS A 277 -12.60 22.96 -11.22
C HIS A 277 -13.73 22.53 -12.17
N ASN A 278 -14.96 22.51 -11.66
CA ASN A 278 -16.18 22.24 -12.41
C ASN A 278 -17.22 23.34 -12.12
N GLN A 279 -18.47 23.12 -12.53
CA GLN A 279 -19.56 24.07 -12.34
C GLN A 279 -20.63 23.52 -11.39
N LEU A 280 -20.25 22.61 -10.48
CA LEU A 280 -21.18 21.92 -9.59
C LEU A 280 -21.81 22.89 -8.60
N THR A 281 -23.14 22.82 -8.47
CA THR A 281 -23.90 23.54 -7.45
C THR A 281 -24.22 22.68 -6.23
N VAL A 282 -24.34 21.36 -6.44
CA VAL A 282 -24.69 20.37 -5.42
C VAL A 282 -23.86 19.09 -5.62
N ILE A 283 -23.35 18.54 -4.52
CA ILE A 283 -22.85 17.17 -4.42
C ILE A 283 -24.05 16.30 -4.00
N PRO A 284 -24.42 15.27 -4.78
CA PRO A 284 -25.62 14.47 -4.52
C PRO A 284 -25.49 13.65 -3.23
N ASP A 285 -26.62 13.45 -2.53
CA ASP A 285 -26.68 12.68 -1.27
C ASP A 285 -26.15 11.25 -1.41
N CYS A 286 -26.24 10.65 -2.60
CA CYS A 286 -25.70 9.33 -2.89
C CYS A 286 -24.18 9.23 -2.61
N VAL A 287 -23.41 10.34 -2.68
CA VAL A 287 -21.95 10.35 -2.37
C VAL A 287 -21.68 9.89 -0.95
N VAL A 288 -22.63 10.09 -0.04
CA VAL A 288 -22.53 9.64 1.35
C VAL A 288 -22.49 8.11 1.47
N LYS A 289 -22.96 7.37 0.46
CA LYS A 289 -22.90 5.89 0.44
C LYS A 289 -21.52 5.34 0.07
N LEU A 290 -20.59 6.19 -0.38
CA LEU A 290 -19.22 5.80 -0.74
C LEU A 290 -18.37 5.59 0.52
N THR A 291 -18.67 4.57 1.33
CA THR A 291 -18.08 4.34 2.65
C THR A 291 -16.56 4.10 2.64
N ARG A 292 -16.00 3.73 1.47
CA ARG A 292 -14.55 3.57 1.24
C ARG A 292 -13.85 4.87 0.85
N LEU A 293 -14.57 5.97 0.66
CA LEU A 293 -14.00 7.24 0.20
C LEU A 293 -13.05 7.83 1.24
N THR A 294 -11.79 7.97 0.86
CA THR A 294 -10.71 8.52 1.69
C THR A 294 -10.38 9.96 1.35
N ARG A 295 -10.56 10.37 0.09
CA ARG A 295 -10.20 11.69 -0.42
C ARG A 295 -11.29 12.22 -1.34
N LEU A 296 -11.83 13.38 -0.97
CA LEU A 296 -12.80 14.12 -1.78
C LEU A 296 -12.27 15.51 -2.10
N TYR A 297 -12.06 15.76 -3.39
CA TYR A 297 -11.64 17.05 -3.91
C TYR A 297 -12.78 17.66 -4.72
N ALA A 298 -13.35 18.77 -4.24
CA ALA A 298 -14.43 19.50 -4.89
C ALA A 298 -14.18 21.02 -4.87
N SER A 299 -12.91 21.42 -4.92
CA SER A 299 -12.51 22.83 -4.92
C SER A 299 -12.82 23.50 -6.26
N ASN A 300 -12.93 24.82 -6.30
CA ASN A 300 -13.24 25.58 -7.53
C ASN A 300 -14.55 25.09 -8.17
N ASN A 301 -15.65 25.16 -7.42
CA ASN A 301 -17.00 24.86 -7.88
C ASN A 301 -17.96 26.00 -7.45
N GLN A 302 -19.27 25.79 -7.58
CA GLN A 302 -20.30 26.76 -7.19
C GLN A 302 -21.12 26.25 -5.99
N LEU A 303 -20.52 25.44 -5.12
CA LEU A 303 -21.22 24.82 -3.99
C LEU A 303 -21.67 25.86 -2.96
N THR A 304 -22.90 25.70 -2.49
CA THR A 304 -23.48 26.46 -1.36
C THR A 304 -23.67 25.52 -0.17
N PHE A 305 -24.19 26.01 0.96
CA PHE A 305 -24.46 25.16 2.13
C PHE A 305 -25.35 23.95 1.81
N GLU A 306 -26.45 24.15 1.07
CA GLU A 306 -27.34 23.08 0.61
C GLU A 306 -26.67 22.15 -0.41
N GLY A 307 -25.56 22.59 -1.01
CA GLY A 307 -24.79 21.82 -1.96
C GLY A 307 -23.88 20.75 -1.34
N ILE A 308 -23.74 20.72 0.00
CA ILE A 308 -23.02 19.66 0.71
C ILE A 308 -24.07 18.77 1.41
N PRO A 309 -24.04 17.44 1.18
CA PRO A 309 -25.01 16.55 1.79
C PRO A 309 -24.85 16.54 3.32
N SER A 310 -25.95 16.71 4.05
CA SER A 310 -25.96 16.73 5.53
C SER A 310 -25.39 15.44 6.13
N GLY A 311 -25.53 14.33 5.41
CA GLY A 311 -25.02 13.01 5.75
C GLY A 311 -23.52 12.81 5.55
N ILE A 312 -22.73 13.81 5.11
CA ILE A 312 -21.29 13.68 4.83
C ILE A 312 -20.49 13.00 5.96
N GLY A 313 -20.95 13.10 7.21
CA GLY A 313 -20.39 12.43 8.37
C GLY A 313 -20.40 10.88 8.33
N LYS A 314 -21.18 10.24 7.44
CA LYS A 314 -21.13 8.78 7.25
C LYS A 314 -19.85 8.33 6.53
N LEU A 315 -19.11 9.25 5.91
CA LEU A 315 -17.81 8.98 5.28
C LEU A 315 -16.71 8.87 6.35
N ILE A 316 -16.78 7.82 7.17
CA ILE A 316 -15.91 7.61 8.33
C ILE A 316 -14.43 7.37 7.96
N GLN A 317 -14.15 7.00 6.70
CA GLN A 317 -12.80 6.81 6.17
C GLN A 317 -12.21 8.09 5.56
N LEU A 318 -12.96 9.19 5.52
CA LEU A 318 -12.54 10.42 4.85
C LEU A 318 -11.37 11.08 5.62
N THR A 319 -10.24 11.22 4.94
CA THR A 319 -8.99 11.80 5.47
C THR A 319 -8.70 13.18 4.90
N VAL A 320 -9.12 13.43 3.65
CA VAL A 320 -8.88 14.69 2.94
C VAL A 320 -10.19 15.19 2.35
N LEU A 321 -10.57 16.40 2.70
CA LEU A 321 -11.70 17.11 2.13
C LEU A 321 -11.27 18.51 1.69
N HIS A 322 -11.26 18.76 0.38
CA HIS A 322 -10.96 20.07 -0.17
C HIS A 322 -12.19 20.70 -0.83
N LEU A 323 -12.64 21.80 -0.27
CA LEU A 323 -13.82 22.58 -0.68
C LEU A 323 -13.47 24.06 -0.93
N SER A 324 -12.19 24.35 -1.16
CA SER A 324 -11.67 25.69 -1.44
C SER A 324 -12.32 26.32 -2.66
N TYR A 325 -12.39 27.65 -2.74
CA TYR A 325 -12.95 28.37 -3.90
C TYR A 325 -14.38 27.91 -4.24
N ASN A 326 -15.29 28.00 -3.27
CA ASN A 326 -16.72 27.75 -3.44
C ASN A 326 -17.53 28.96 -2.93
N ARG A 327 -18.85 28.79 -2.78
CA ARG A 327 -19.77 29.84 -2.28
C ARG A 327 -20.39 29.40 -0.95
N LEU A 328 -19.64 28.69 -0.11
CA LEU A 328 -20.14 28.17 1.17
C LEU A 328 -20.30 29.30 2.18
N GLU A 329 -21.50 29.45 2.73
CA GLU A 329 -21.78 30.36 3.86
C GLU A 329 -21.65 29.65 5.21
N LEU A 330 -21.97 28.36 5.23
CA LEU A 330 -21.88 27.45 6.37
C LEU A 330 -21.43 26.09 5.87
N VAL A 331 -21.07 25.23 6.82
CA VAL A 331 -20.69 23.83 6.60
C VAL A 331 -21.59 22.95 7.47
N PRO A 332 -22.10 21.80 6.97
CA PRO A 332 -22.97 20.93 7.77
C PRO A 332 -22.23 20.35 8.99
N GLU A 333 -22.96 20.19 10.10
CA GLU A 333 -22.42 19.64 11.34
C GLU A 333 -21.80 18.24 11.16
N GLY A 334 -22.30 17.48 10.19
CA GLY A 334 -21.81 16.16 9.81
C GLY A 334 -20.31 16.09 9.50
N ILE A 335 -19.65 17.18 9.08
CA ILE A 335 -18.19 17.19 8.88
C ILE A 335 -17.44 16.86 10.17
N SER A 336 -17.98 17.25 11.32
CA SER A 336 -17.41 16.95 12.64
C SER A 336 -17.46 15.47 12.99
N ARG A 337 -18.22 14.66 12.24
CA ARG A 337 -18.33 13.20 12.42
C ARG A 337 -17.35 12.42 11.55
N CYS A 338 -16.62 13.07 10.64
CA CYS A 338 -15.55 12.45 9.87
C CYS A 338 -14.31 12.29 10.77
N VAL A 339 -14.32 11.29 11.65
CA VAL A 339 -13.33 11.13 12.74
C VAL A 339 -11.88 10.98 12.24
N LYS A 340 -11.66 10.44 11.04
CA LYS A 340 -10.32 10.28 10.43
C LYS A 340 -9.86 11.50 9.61
N LEU A 341 -10.60 12.61 9.64
CA LEU A 341 -10.31 13.77 8.80
C LEU A 341 -9.00 14.45 9.25
N GLN A 342 -8.01 14.45 8.36
CA GLN A 342 -6.68 15.02 8.62
C GLN A 342 -6.47 16.37 7.97
N LYS A 343 -7.06 16.58 6.78
CA LYS A 343 -6.92 17.81 6.01
C LYS A 343 -8.28 18.30 5.56
N LEU A 344 -8.65 19.49 6.05
CA LEU A 344 -9.85 20.20 5.65
C LEU A 344 -9.44 21.56 5.07
N LYS A 345 -9.72 21.76 3.78
CA LYS A 345 -9.52 23.05 3.13
C LYS A 345 -10.85 23.68 2.75
N LEU A 346 -11.07 24.89 3.25
CA LEU A 346 -12.29 25.68 3.09
C LEU A 346 -11.96 27.14 2.76
N ASP A 347 -10.73 27.40 2.31
CA ASP A 347 -10.29 28.74 1.95
C ASP A 347 -11.06 29.29 0.74
N HIS A 348 -11.05 30.61 0.60
CA HIS A 348 -11.75 31.32 -0.49
C HIS A 348 -13.24 30.93 -0.58
N ASN A 349 -13.94 31.02 0.54
CA ASN A 349 -15.39 30.82 0.64
C ASN A 349 -16.05 32.07 1.25
N ARG A 350 -17.32 31.97 1.65
CA ARG A 350 -18.08 33.05 2.30
C ARG A 350 -18.50 32.66 3.71
N LEU A 351 -17.68 31.86 4.39
CA LEU A 351 -18.06 31.24 5.66
C LEU A 351 -18.29 32.27 6.75
N ILE A 352 -19.41 32.13 7.46
CA ILE A 352 -19.77 32.96 8.62
C ILE A 352 -19.26 32.32 9.91
N THR A 353 -19.42 31.00 10.04
CA THR A 353 -18.96 30.20 11.18
C THR A 353 -18.73 28.75 10.75
N LEU A 354 -18.05 27.99 11.60
CA LEU A 354 -17.95 26.53 11.51
C LEU A 354 -18.80 25.87 12.62
N PRO A 355 -19.15 24.57 12.49
CA PRO A 355 -19.76 23.79 13.56
C PRO A 355 -18.85 23.70 14.79
N GLU A 356 -19.41 23.72 16.01
CA GLU A 356 -18.65 23.61 17.27
C GLU A 356 -17.81 22.33 17.34
N GLY A 357 -18.31 21.25 16.73
CA GLY A 357 -17.64 19.95 16.65
C GLY A 357 -16.34 19.95 15.86
N ILE A 358 -15.99 21.03 15.13
CA ILE A 358 -14.71 21.09 14.41
C ILE A 358 -13.50 20.99 15.35
N HIS A 359 -13.63 21.50 16.58
CA HIS A 359 -12.59 21.42 17.62
C HIS A 359 -12.44 20.01 18.20
N LEU A 360 -13.38 19.10 17.90
CA LEU A 360 -13.43 17.74 18.42
C LEU A 360 -12.87 16.69 17.44
N LEU A 361 -12.44 17.11 16.25
CA LEU A 361 -11.80 16.21 15.29
C LEU A 361 -10.41 15.80 15.80
N PRO A 362 -10.17 14.51 16.10
CA PRO A 362 -8.95 14.08 16.80
C PRO A 362 -7.70 14.14 15.91
N ASP A 363 -7.86 13.86 14.61
CA ASP A 363 -6.75 13.68 13.68
C ASP A 363 -6.51 14.90 12.76
N LEU A 364 -7.21 16.02 12.97
CA LEU A 364 -7.16 17.17 12.08
C LEU A 364 -5.82 17.91 12.20
N LYS A 365 -4.96 17.74 11.20
CA LYS A 365 -3.61 18.34 11.12
C LYS A 365 -3.61 19.66 10.37
N THR A 366 -4.48 19.81 9.38
CA THR A 366 -4.52 20.99 8.50
C THR A 366 -5.95 21.45 8.38
N LEU A 367 -6.22 22.65 8.88
CA LEU A 367 -7.47 23.37 8.72
C LEU A 367 -7.18 24.69 8.04
N ASP A 368 -7.53 24.79 6.76
CA ASP A 368 -7.30 25.99 5.97
C ASP A 368 -8.59 26.78 5.77
N LEU A 369 -8.60 28.02 6.28
CA LEU A 369 -9.76 28.91 6.36
C LEU A 369 -9.46 30.31 5.81
N HIS A 370 -8.31 30.52 5.18
CA HIS A 370 -7.93 31.84 4.67
C HIS A 370 -8.97 32.36 3.66
N GLU A 371 -9.05 33.69 3.51
CA GLU A 371 -9.95 34.32 2.53
C GLU A 371 -11.44 33.96 2.78
N ASN A 372 -11.84 33.99 4.06
CA ASN A 372 -13.24 34.02 4.51
C ASN A 372 -13.45 35.29 5.36
N GLU A 373 -13.76 36.41 4.72
CA GLU A 373 -13.72 37.76 5.35
C GLU A 373 -14.60 37.91 6.60
N ASN A 374 -15.73 37.19 6.66
CA ASN A 374 -16.72 37.31 7.74
C ASN A 374 -16.68 36.14 8.74
N LEU A 375 -15.64 35.31 8.71
CA LEU A 375 -15.58 34.09 9.51
C LEU A 375 -15.32 34.40 10.99
N VAL A 376 -16.24 33.97 11.84
CA VAL A 376 -16.06 33.91 13.28
C VAL A 376 -15.95 32.45 13.71
N MET A 377 -14.85 32.09 14.36
CA MET A 377 -14.66 30.73 14.87
C MET A 377 -15.63 30.43 16.02
N PRO A 378 -16.23 29.22 16.06
CA PRO A 378 -17.07 28.82 17.18
C PRO A 378 -16.27 28.77 18.49
N PRO A 379 -16.90 29.03 19.64
CA PRO A 379 -16.23 29.02 20.94
C PRO A 379 -15.59 27.65 21.20
N LYS A 380 -14.38 27.65 21.75
CA LYS A 380 -13.71 26.40 22.13
C LYS A 380 -14.54 25.71 23.23
N PRO A 381 -14.91 24.43 23.09
CA PRO A 381 -15.62 23.72 24.13
C PRO A 381 -14.75 23.66 25.41
N ASN A 382 -15.31 24.06 26.55
CA ASN A 382 -14.65 23.98 27.86
C ASN A 382 -14.13 22.56 28.12
N ASP A 383 -12.95 22.40 28.74
CA ASP A 383 -12.29 21.09 28.95
C ASP A 383 -13.18 20.06 29.69
N ALA A 384 -14.17 20.49 30.46
CA ALA A 384 -15.16 19.62 31.10
C ALA A 384 -16.15 18.96 30.12
N ARG A 385 -16.33 19.52 28.91
CA ARG A 385 -17.27 19.07 27.88
C ARG A 385 -16.64 18.10 26.87
N LYS A 386 -15.30 18.00 26.80
CA LYS A 386 -14.58 17.03 25.96
C LYS A 386 -14.95 15.57 26.25
N LYS A 387 -15.30 15.24 27.50
CA LYS A 387 -15.77 13.90 27.90
C LYS A 387 -17.24 13.60 27.59
N LEU A 388 -18.07 14.62 27.39
CA LEU A 388 -19.53 14.47 27.25
C LEU A 388 -20.02 14.63 25.81
N ALA A 389 -19.27 15.31 24.94
CA ALA A 389 -19.68 15.53 23.54
C ALA A 389 -19.53 14.28 22.64
N PHE A 390 -18.73 13.29 23.06
CA PHE A 390 -18.64 11.99 22.36
C PHE A 390 -19.71 10.98 22.82
N TYR A 391 -20.45 11.26 23.90
CA TYR A 391 -21.36 10.27 24.51
C TYR A 391 -22.81 10.71 24.72
N ASN A 392 -23.21 11.95 24.45
CA ASN A 392 -24.62 12.35 24.54
C ASN A 392 -25.02 13.29 23.39
N ILE A 393 -25.55 12.72 22.31
CA ILE A 393 -26.63 13.34 21.54
C ILE A 393 -27.78 12.33 21.55
N ASP A 394 -28.76 12.65 22.39
CA ASP A 394 -30.02 11.94 22.56
C ASP A 394 -30.83 11.99 21.25
N PHE A 395 -31.35 10.82 20.84
CA PHE A 395 -32.27 10.68 19.71
C PHE A 395 -33.69 10.92 20.21
N SER A 396 -34.09 12.19 20.30
CA SER A 396 -35.51 12.52 20.30
C SER A 396 -35.77 13.72 19.39
N LEU A 397 -36.57 13.46 18.37
CA LEU A 397 -37.22 14.44 17.51
C LEU A 397 -38.05 15.39 18.38
N GLU A 398 -37.60 16.63 18.61
CA GLU A 398 -38.51 17.70 19.05
C GLU A 398 -37.89 19.08 18.79
N HIS A 399 -38.11 19.63 17.59
CA HIS A 399 -38.51 21.03 17.37
C HIS A 399 -38.69 21.34 15.87
N GLN A 400 -39.86 20.99 15.33
CA GLN A 400 -40.51 21.76 14.26
C GLN A 400 -42.04 21.50 14.31
N GLY A 401 -42.78 22.49 14.82
CA GLY A 401 -44.16 22.81 14.42
C GLY A 401 -45.33 21.94 14.93
N MET A 402 -45.95 22.34 16.05
CA MET A 402 -47.36 22.02 16.34
C MET A 402 -48.30 22.92 15.54
N SER A 403 -49.26 22.34 14.79
CA SER A 403 -50.63 22.87 14.71
C SER A 403 -51.64 21.83 14.18
N LYS A 404 -52.49 21.32 15.09
CA LYS A 404 -53.91 20.87 14.98
C LYS A 404 -54.34 20.14 13.68
N ILE A 405 -54.90 18.93 13.73
CA ILE A 405 -56.26 18.59 14.23
C ILE A 405 -56.34 17.10 14.59
N ALA A 406 -57.09 16.81 15.65
CA ALA A 406 -57.33 15.49 16.24
C ALA A 406 -58.25 14.56 15.39
N GLY A 407 -58.07 13.25 15.57
CA GLY A 407 -59.20 12.34 15.76
C GLY A 407 -59.21 11.04 14.97
N VAL A 408 -59.24 9.94 15.74
CA VAL A 408 -59.74 8.58 15.43
C VAL A 408 -58.77 7.66 14.70
N GLY A 409 -58.35 6.61 15.42
CA GLY A 409 -57.41 5.62 14.94
C GLY A 409 -58.04 4.49 14.12
N ALA A 410 -57.15 3.67 13.57
CA ALA A 410 -57.35 2.26 13.30
C ALA A 410 -55.97 1.63 13.12
N ALA A 411 -55.63 0.71 14.01
CA ALA A 411 -54.47 -0.15 13.91
C ALA A 411 -54.58 -1.01 12.64
N LEU A 412 -53.55 -0.94 11.79
CA LEU A 412 -53.20 -1.98 10.83
C LEU A 412 -51.71 -2.24 10.97
N THR A 413 -51.41 -3.52 11.14
CA THR A 413 -50.23 -4.10 11.78
C THR A 413 -48.97 -4.09 10.90
N GLU A 414 -47.85 -3.75 11.53
CA GLU A 414 -46.45 -3.81 11.07
C GLU A 414 -46.01 -5.17 10.49
N LYS A 415 -46.82 -6.23 10.64
CA LYS A 415 -46.52 -7.59 10.19
C LYS A 415 -46.56 -7.84 8.68
N GLN A 416 -47.08 -6.92 7.86
CA GLN A 416 -47.09 -7.10 6.40
C GLN A 416 -45.94 -6.38 5.68
N GLN A 417 -45.27 -5.42 6.32
CA GLN A 417 -44.06 -4.77 5.77
C GLN A 417 -42.79 -5.58 6.08
N GLU A 418 -42.73 -6.27 7.23
CA GLU A 418 -41.60 -7.13 7.61
C GLU A 418 -41.47 -8.44 6.78
N GLU A 419 -42.50 -8.81 6.02
CA GLU A 419 -42.49 -10.02 5.17
C GLU A 419 -41.92 -9.74 3.77
N GLU A 420 -42.10 -8.51 3.25
CA GLU A 420 -41.52 -8.08 1.96
C GLU A 420 -40.02 -7.71 2.09
N GLU A 421 -39.59 -7.18 3.24
CA GLU A 421 -38.16 -6.88 3.50
C GLU A 421 -37.32 -8.16 3.69
N ARG A 422 -37.86 -9.19 4.36
CA ARG A 422 -37.18 -10.48 4.56
C ARG A 422 -36.92 -11.25 3.26
N GLN A 423 -37.76 -11.10 2.24
CA GLN A 423 -37.53 -11.74 0.94
C GLN A 423 -36.45 -11.05 0.09
N ILE A 424 -36.17 -9.77 0.35
CA ILE A 424 -35.14 -9.00 -0.37
C ILE A 424 -33.75 -9.26 0.24
N GLU A 425 -33.65 -9.39 1.57
CA GLU A 425 -32.41 -9.76 2.28
C GLU A 425 -31.94 -11.19 1.98
N ALA A 426 -32.87 -12.16 1.90
CA ALA A 426 -32.54 -13.55 1.58
C ALA A 426 -31.92 -13.72 0.16
N LYS A 427 -32.34 -12.91 -0.82
CA LYS A 427 -31.77 -12.94 -2.19
C LYS A 427 -30.41 -12.24 -2.31
N SER A 428 -30.12 -11.28 -1.43
CA SER A 428 -28.83 -10.57 -1.38
C SER A 428 -27.70 -11.43 -0.83
N ALA A 429 -27.98 -12.22 0.21
CA ALA A 429 -26.99 -13.07 0.88
C ALA A 429 -26.50 -14.26 0.03
N VAL A 430 -27.38 -14.83 -0.81
CA VAL A 430 -27.04 -15.96 -1.70
C VAL A 430 -26.08 -15.54 -2.82
N ASN A 431 -26.16 -14.30 -3.29
CA ASN A 431 -25.33 -13.80 -4.40
C ASN A 431 -23.92 -13.37 -3.95
N TRP A 432 -23.74 -13.10 -2.66
CA TRP A 432 -22.44 -12.79 -2.04
C TRP A 432 -21.51 -14.00 -1.98
N LYS A 433 -22.00 -15.17 -1.52
CA LYS A 433 -21.16 -16.36 -1.34
C LYS A 433 -20.66 -16.92 -2.67
N LYS A 434 -21.53 -16.97 -3.70
CA LYS A 434 -21.20 -17.44 -5.05
C LYS A 434 -20.12 -16.59 -5.77
N ASN A 435 -19.89 -15.36 -5.32
CA ASN A 435 -18.90 -14.44 -5.90
C ASN A 435 -17.49 -14.56 -5.29
N ILE A 436 -17.37 -15.06 -4.05
CA ILE A 436 -16.06 -15.19 -3.37
C ILE A 436 -15.29 -16.41 -3.89
N GLU A 437 -15.95 -17.54 -4.14
CA GLU A 437 -15.32 -18.72 -4.74
C GLU A 437 -14.78 -18.45 -6.16
N LYS A 438 -15.45 -17.59 -6.93
CA LYS A 438 -15.14 -17.36 -8.36
C LYS A 438 -13.93 -16.44 -8.62
N HIS A 439 -13.46 -15.70 -7.61
CA HIS A 439 -12.42 -14.65 -7.77
C HIS A 439 -11.05 -15.00 -7.17
N ARG A 440 -10.85 -16.23 -6.69
CA ARG A 440 -9.54 -16.68 -6.18
C ARG A 440 -8.62 -17.07 -7.35
N ARG A 441 -8.10 -16.08 -8.07
CA ARG A 441 -7.04 -16.30 -9.07
C ARG A 441 -5.78 -16.80 -8.35
N HIS A 442 -5.45 -18.07 -8.48
CA HIS A 442 -4.16 -18.61 -8.08
C HIS A 442 -3.07 -17.95 -8.94
N ILE A 443 -2.08 -17.32 -8.29
CA ILE A 443 -0.82 -16.93 -8.94
C ILE A 443 -0.07 -18.23 -9.19
N ASP A 444 0.26 -18.54 -10.44
CA ASP A 444 1.06 -19.70 -10.80
C ASP A 444 2.54 -19.36 -10.54
N TYR A 445 3.16 -20.06 -9.60
CA TYR A 445 4.55 -19.82 -9.19
C TYR A 445 5.56 -20.62 -10.02
N SER A 446 5.08 -21.45 -10.96
CA SER A 446 5.91 -22.24 -11.88
C SER A 446 6.62 -21.38 -12.93
N ASP A 447 6.15 -20.15 -13.15
CA ASP A 447 6.78 -19.17 -14.04
C ASP A 447 7.79 -18.24 -13.31
N ILE A 448 7.86 -18.31 -11.97
CA ILE A 448 8.67 -17.41 -11.11
C ILE A 448 9.91 -18.12 -10.57
N PHE A 449 9.80 -19.40 -10.24
CA PHE A 449 10.91 -20.23 -9.80
C PHE A 449 11.15 -21.34 -10.82
N ASP A 450 12.40 -21.50 -11.27
CA ASP A 450 12.76 -22.58 -12.19
C ASP A 450 12.49 -23.95 -11.54
N GLU A 451 12.12 -24.96 -12.34
CA GLU A 451 11.78 -26.32 -11.86
C GLU A 451 12.93 -26.99 -11.06
N ASP A 452 14.17 -26.53 -11.25
CA ASP A 452 15.36 -27.05 -10.60
C ASP A 452 15.62 -26.44 -9.21
N VAL A 453 14.92 -25.36 -8.84
CA VAL A 453 15.09 -24.67 -7.55
C VAL A 453 14.72 -25.62 -6.41
N GLY A 454 15.66 -25.83 -5.48
CA GLY A 454 15.45 -26.72 -4.33
C GLY A 454 15.52 -28.22 -4.64
N SER A 455 15.69 -28.63 -5.90
CA SER A 455 15.80 -30.05 -6.30
C SER A 455 17.16 -30.68 -5.93
N GLU A 456 18.20 -29.86 -5.72
CA GLU A 456 19.53 -30.28 -5.28
C GLU A 456 19.90 -29.71 -3.90
N GLU A 457 21.05 -30.12 -3.33
CA GLU A 457 21.56 -29.53 -2.10
C GLU A 457 22.27 -28.21 -2.43
N GLY A 458 21.78 -27.10 -1.89
CA GLY A 458 22.22 -25.77 -2.32
C GLY A 458 21.63 -24.63 -1.49
N MET A 459 22.06 -23.40 -1.77
CA MET A 459 21.49 -22.18 -1.22
C MET A 459 21.15 -21.23 -2.37
N TRP A 460 19.96 -20.68 -2.33
CA TRP A 460 19.48 -19.69 -3.28
C TRP A 460 19.07 -18.44 -2.52
N VAL A 461 19.59 -17.30 -2.94
CA VAL A 461 19.20 -15.99 -2.40
C VAL A 461 18.58 -15.22 -3.55
N TRP A 462 17.42 -14.62 -3.33
CA TRP A 462 16.77 -13.70 -4.26
C TRP A 462 16.64 -12.33 -3.63
N GLU A 463 16.86 -11.30 -4.42
CA GLU A 463 16.56 -9.91 -4.10
C GLU A 463 15.17 -9.56 -4.63
N ILE A 464 14.37 -8.80 -3.87
CA ILE A 464 13.06 -8.34 -4.36
C ILE A 464 13.24 -7.09 -5.21
N GLU A 465 13.10 -7.27 -6.52
CA GLU A 465 13.18 -6.20 -7.51
C GLU A 465 11.83 -6.04 -8.23
N ASN A 466 11.29 -4.82 -8.28
CA ASN A 466 10.03 -4.52 -8.99
C ASN A 466 8.88 -5.51 -8.69
N PHE A 467 8.71 -5.85 -7.41
CA PHE A 467 7.72 -6.82 -6.90
C PHE A 467 8.01 -8.30 -7.15
N TYR A 468 9.13 -8.69 -7.79
CA TYR A 468 9.47 -10.08 -8.09
C TYR A 468 10.82 -10.50 -7.50
N PRO A 469 11.01 -11.78 -7.15
CA PRO A 469 12.30 -12.29 -6.70
C PRO A 469 13.27 -12.43 -7.88
N SER A 470 14.43 -11.78 -7.78
CA SER A 470 15.53 -11.84 -8.75
C SER A 470 16.71 -12.59 -8.13
N ILE A 471 17.20 -13.65 -8.78
CA ILE A 471 18.23 -14.52 -8.18
C ILE A 471 19.58 -13.80 -8.04
N MET A 472 20.19 -13.94 -6.87
CA MET A 472 21.48 -13.36 -6.53
C MET A 472 22.60 -14.37 -6.82
N ASP A 473 23.75 -13.86 -7.22
CA ASP A 473 24.97 -14.65 -7.42
C ASP A 473 25.60 -15.02 -6.06
N GLU A 474 26.09 -16.27 -5.95
CA GLU A 474 26.70 -16.84 -4.74
C GLU A 474 27.80 -15.96 -4.13
N ALA A 475 28.52 -15.17 -4.94
CA ALA A 475 29.56 -14.26 -4.48
C ALA A 475 29.04 -13.10 -3.59
N PHE A 476 27.73 -12.82 -3.62
CA PHE A 476 27.08 -11.73 -2.86
C PHE A 476 26.21 -12.25 -1.72
N HIS A 477 26.16 -13.57 -1.51
CA HIS A 477 25.45 -14.13 -0.36
C HIS A 477 26.03 -13.56 0.94
N GLY A 478 25.16 -12.98 1.78
CA GLY A 478 25.54 -12.33 3.05
C GLY A 478 25.85 -10.83 2.94
N GLN A 479 25.73 -10.22 1.75
CA GLN A 479 25.73 -8.76 1.56
C GLN A 479 24.30 -8.28 1.32
N PHE A 480 23.71 -7.63 2.33
CA PHE A 480 22.34 -7.14 2.24
C PHE A 480 22.28 -5.61 2.29
N TYR A 481 21.49 -5.03 1.39
CA TYR A 481 21.22 -3.60 1.36
C TYR A 481 20.11 -3.26 2.36
N ASP A 482 20.31 -2.23 3.18
CA ASP A 482 19.39 -1.88 4.27
C ASP A 482 18.04 -1.33 3.78
N ALA A 483 17.92 -0.90 2.52
CA ALA A 483 16.68 -0.45 1.91
C ALA A 483 16.01 -1.48 0.96
N ASP A 484 16.47 -2.73 1.00
CA ASP A 484 15.97 -3.86 0.19
C ASP A 484 15.40 -5.00 1.04
N ALA A 485 14.75 -5.95 0.37
CA ALA A 485 14.26 -7.19 0.97
C ALA A 485 14.78 -8.39 0.17
N TYR A 486 15.11 -9.48 0.87
CA TYR A 486 15.67 -10.68 0.28
C TYR A 486 14.85 -11.92 0.65
N LEU A 487 14.86 -12.93 -0.21
CA LEU A 487 14.31 -14.25 0.01
C LEU A 487 15.47 -15.25 -0.02
N VAL A 488 15.57 -16.16 0.94
CA VAL A 488 16.66 -17.12 1.05
C VAL A 488 16.08 -18.52 1.20
N LEU A 489 16.47 -19.43 0.31
CA LEU A 489 16.18 -20.86 0.40
C LEU A 489 17.47 -21.61 0.67
N LYS A 490 17.47 -22.42 1.72
CA LYS A 490 18.51 -23.42 1.99
C LYS A 490 17.91 -24.81 1.85
N THR A 491 18.49 -25.64 0.97
CA THR A 491 18.14 -27.06 0.88
C THR A 491 19.30 -27.88 1.42
N THR A 492 19.01 -28.74 2.39
CA THR A 492 19.97 -29.69 3.00
C THR A 492 19.49 -31.10 2.83
N ARG A 493 20.39 -32.05 2.57
CA ARG A 493 20.04 -33.47 2.46
C ARG A 493 20.13 -34.13 3.84
N GLU A 494 19.02 -34.67 4.33
CA GLU A 494 19.02 -35.43 5.58
C GLU A 494 19.63 -36.83 5.39
N ILE A 495 20.04 -37.45 6.50
CA ILE A 495 20.65 -38.80 6.53
C ILE A 495 19.67 -39.87 5.98
N SER A 496 18.37 -39.58 6.00
CA SER A 496 17.29 -40.38 5.41
C SER A 496 17.20 -40.31 3.89
N GLY A 497 17.96 -39.41 3.24
CA GLY A 497 17.94 -39.15 1.81
C GLY A 497 16.86 -38.16 1.36
N GLN A 498 16.02 -37.67 2.27
CA GLN A 498 15.03 -36.62 1.99
C GLN A 498 15.68 -35.24 1.99
N LEU A 499 15.23 -34.37 1.09
CA LEU A 499 15.65 -32.97 1.03
C LEU A 499 14.81 -32.16 2.03
N ARG A 500 15.48 -31.39 2.87
CA ARG A 500 14.87 -30.45 3.81
C ARG A 500 15.10 -29.03 3.32
N HIS A 501 14.01 -28.30 3.13
CA HIS A 501 14.03 -26.89 2.75
C HIS A 501 13.87 -25.99 3.97
N ALA A 502 14.60 -24.90 4.02
CA ALA A 502 14.42 -23.81 4.97
C ALA A 502 14.31 -22.49 4.19
N ILE A 503 13.19 -21.79 4.36
CA ILE A 503 12.87 -20.56 3.61
C ILE A 503 12.85 -19.39 4.60
N PHE A 504 13.69 -18.40 4.35
CA PHE A 504 13.80 -17.16 5.11
C PHE A 504 13.47 -15.99 4.19
N TYR A 505 12.91 -14.92 4.73
CA TYR A 505 12.87 -13.63 4.05
C TYR A 505 13.42 -12.57 4.99
N TRP A 506 14.39 -11.81 4.50
CA TRP A 506 15.12 -10.80 5.24
C TRP A 506 14.63 -9.40 4.84
N LEU A 507 14.51 -8.52 5.82
CA LEU A 507 14.03 -7.14 5.67
C LEU A 507 15.07 -6.17 6.19
N GLY A 508 15.51 -5.25 5.34
CA GLY A 508 16.36 -4.13 5.74
C GLY A 508 15.60 -3.10 6.59
N GLU A 509 16.32 -2.36 7.44
CA GLU A 509 15.76 -1.32 8.33
C GLU A 509 15.03 -0.21 7.56
N HIS A 510 15.55 0.15 6.40
CA HIS A 510 15.01 1.17 5.49
C HIS A 510 14.21 0.57 4.33
N ALA A 511 13.92 -0.73 4.37
CA ALA A 511 13.21 -1.41 3.30
C ALA A 511 11.77 -0.88 3.15
N SER A 512 11.37 -0.61 1.92
CA SER A 512 10.04 -0.10 1.65
C SER A 512 8.96 -1.16 1.90
N LEU A 513 7.80 -0.72 2.41
CA LEU A 513 6.69 -1.61 2.83
C LEU A 513 6.23 -2.57 1.72
N ASP A 514 6.33 -2.15 0.46
CA ASP A 514 6.03 -2.97 -0.71
C ASP A 514 7.02 -4.11 -0.92
N LYS A 515 8.33 -3.86 -0.79
CA LYS A 515 9.35 -4.91 -0.87
C LYS A 515 9.20 -5.94 0.24
N GLY A 516 8.87 -5.49 1.45
CA GLY A 516 8.60 -6.38 2.58
C GLY A 516 7.30 -7.20 2.44
N MET A 517 6.26 -6.64 1.84
CA MET A 517 5.05 -7.40 1.51
C MET A 517 5.33 -8.43 0.41
N CYS A 518 6.10 -8.06 -0.62
CA CYS A 518 6.45 -8.96 -1.71
C CYS A 518 7.34 -10.11 -1.26
N SER A 519 8.37 -9.86 -0.44
CA SER A 519 9.22 -10.94 0.10
C SER A 519 8.40 -11.95 0.91
N ALA A 520 7.46 -11.49 1.72
CA ALA A 520 6.57 -12.36 2.50
C ALA A 520 5.61 -13.18 1.62
N VAL A 521 5.01 -12.57 0.60
CA VAL A 521 4.09 -13.25 -0.34
C VAL A 521 4.84 -14.29 -1.17
N HIS A 522 6.00 -13.93 -1.72
CA HIS A 522 6.84 -14.85 -2.51
C HIS A 522 7.45 -15.97 -1.69
N ALA A 523 7.75 -15.75 -0.40
CA ALA A 523 8.19 -16.81 0.50
C ALA A 523 7.09 -17.89 0.66
N VAL A 524 5.83 -17.46 0.82
CA VAL A 524 4.69 -18.39 0.92
C VAL A 524 4.43 -19.10 -0.41
N GLY A 525 4.55 -18.37 -1.52
CA GLY A 525 4.49 -18.92 -2.88
C GLY A 525 5.53 -20.01 -3.11
N LEU A 526 6.80 -19.73 -2.80
CA LEU A 526 7.93 -20.66 -2.93
C LEU A 526 7.71 -21.93 -2.10
N ARG A 527 7.24 -21.78 -0.85
CA ARG A 527 6.93 -22.95 0.01
C ARG A 527 5.88 -23.85 -0.63
N ASN A 528 4.81 -23.27 -1.16
CA ASN A 528 3.73 -24.02 -1.78
C ASN A 528 4.18 -24.67 -3.10
N HIS A 529 5.05 -24.00 -3.86
CA HIS A 529 5.65 -24.54 -5.10
C HIS A 529 6.54 -25.75 -4.81
N LEU A 530 7.40 -25.68 -3.79
CA LEU A 530 8.28 -26.78 -3.36
C LEU A 530 7.55 -27.88 -2.57
N ASN A 531 6.25 -27.73 -2.30
CA ASN A 531 5.49 -28.57 -1.36
C ASN A 531 6.22 -28.75 0.00
N ALA A 532 6.97 -27.73 0.42
CA ALA A 532 7.84 -27.82 1.58
C ALA A 532 7.02 -27.74 2.88
N THR A 533 7.28 -28.65 3.82
CA THR A 533 6.62 -28.67 5.14
C THR A 533 7.17 -27.62 6.11
N CYS A 534 8.21 -26.88 5.72
CA CYS A 534 8.84 -25.85 6.54
C CYS A 534 7.99 -24.57 6.64
N ARG A 535 8.10 -23.87 7.78
CA ARG A 535 7.53 -22.53 7.93
C ARG A 535 8.47 -21.48 7.32
N THR A 536 7.91 -20.47 6.67
CA THR A 536 8.68 -19.30 6.23
C THR A 536 9.08 -18.46 7.44
N GLN A 537 10.37 -18.09 7.52
CA GLN A 537 10.94 -17.36 8.65
C GLN A 537 11.21 -15.91 8.26
N ARG A 538 10.84 -14.97 9.14
CA ARG A 538 11.08 -13.53 8.96
C ARG A 538 12.37 -13.17 9.69
N GLU A 539 13.28 -12.53 8.99
CA GLU A 539 14.52 -11.99 9.53
C GLU A 539 14.51 -10.47 9.33
N GLU A 540 14.89 -9.72 10.37
CA GLU A 540 14.98 -8.26 10.33
C GLU A 540 16.42 -7.85 10.57
N MET A 541 16.86 -6.78 9.88
CA MET A 541 18.18 -6.20 10.08
C MET A 541 18.41 -5.85 11.57
N ASN A 542 19.50 -6.36 12.14
CA ASN A 542 19.88 -6.27 13.56
C ASN A 542 19.07 -7.15 14.54
N ASP A 543 18.15 -7.98 14.06
CA ASP A 543 17.40 -8.97 14.86
C ASP A 543 17.41 -10.36 14.18
N GLU A 544 18.49 -10.67 13.44
CA GLU A 544 18.62 -11.96 12.74
C GLU A 544 18.87 -13.14 13.68
N THR A 545 18.24 -14.26 13.36
CA THR A 545 18.38 -15.50 14.12
C THR A 545 19.76 -16.13 13.96
N GLU A 546 20.25 -16.83 14.99
CA GLU A 546 21.50 -17.60 14.90
C GLU A 546 21.45 -18.65 13.78
N GLU A 547 20.28 -19.23 13.50
CA GLU A 547 20.08 -20.16 12.38
C GLU A 547 20.35 -19.47 11.03
N PHE A 548 19.83 -18.26 10.84
CA PHE A 548 20.08 -17.47 9.63
C PHE A 548 21.53 -17.02 9.50
N LEU A 549 22.16 -16.56 10.58
CA LEU A 549 23.57 -16.14 10.58
C LEU A 549 24.52 -17.30 10.24
N THR A 550 24.22 -18.52 10.70
CA THR A 550 25.05 -19.70 10.39
C THR A 550 25.06 -20.08 8.91
N LEU A 551 24.10 -19.58 8.12
CA LEU A 551 24.05 -19.81 6.68
C LEU A 551 25.22 -19.15 5.95
N PHE A 552 25.71 -18.00 6.43
CA PHE A 552 26.70 -17.16 5.74
C PHE A 552 28.12 -17.29 6.30
N GLY A 553 28.34 -18.05 7.36
CA GLY A 553 29.67 -18.45 7.86
C GLY A 553 30.47 -17.37 8.60
N GLU A 554 30.25 -16.08 8.32
CA GLU A 554 30.78 -14.91 9.03
C GLU A 554 29.73 -13.76 9.01
N GLU A 555 30.00 -12.67 9.75
CA GLU A 555 29.08 -11.52 9.92
C GLU A 555 28.45 -11.05 8.60
N ILE A 556 27.13 -10.87 8.61
CA ILE A 556 26.39 -10.24 7.51
C ILE A 556 26.90 -8.82 7.33
N VAL A 557 27.19 -8.43 6.09
CA VAL A 557 27.62 -7.07 5.77
C VAL A 557 26.41 -6.25 5.33
N TYR A 558 26.06 -5.24 6.11
CA TYR A 558 25.02 -4.28 5.77
C TYR A 558 25.58 -3.17 4.89
N ILE A 559 24.92 -2.89 3.78
CA ILE A 559 25.26 -1.81 2.85
C ILE A 559 24.17 -0.74 2.96
N GLU A 560 24.55 0.50 3.27
CA GLU A 560 23.62 1.63 3.32
C GLU A 560 23.07 1.96 1.91
N GLY A 561 21.76 2.11 1.81
CA GLY A 561 21.03 2.41 0.59
C GLY A 561 20.30 1.19 0.03
N GLY A 562 19.58 1.41 -1.07
CA GLY A 562 18.92 0.35 -1.83
C GLY A 562 19.57 0.19 -3.19
N ARG A 563 19.82 -1.04 -3.60
CA ARG A 563 20.29 -1.35 -4.96
C ARG A 563 19.16 -1.17 -5.99
N THR A 564 17.91 -1.44 -5.59
CA THR A 564 16.73 -1.37 -6.46
C THR A 564 15.75 -0.28 -6.01
N THR A 565 15.06 0.38 -6.94
CA THR A 565 14.03 1.39 -6.63
C THR A 565 12.70 0.72 -6.24
N SER A 566 11.94 1.29 -5.29
CA SER A 566 10.62 0.78 -4.90
C SER A 566 9.65 0.75 -6.10
N GLY A 567 8.82 -0.30 -6.18
CA GLY A 567 7.88 -0.49 -7.28
C GLY A 567 6.68 0.48 -7.23
N PHE A 568 6.50 1.18 -6.11
CA PHE A 568 5.64 2.35 -6.02
C PHE A 568 6.50 3.61 -5.96
N TYR A 569 6.32 4.49 -6.95
CA TYR A 569 6.73 5.90 -7.00
C TYR A 569 7.92 6.30 -6.10
N THR A 570 9.08 6.55 -6.71
CA THR A 570 10.12 7.39 -6.11
C THR A 570 9.51 8.74 -5.76
N THR A 571 9.16 8.92 -4.48
CA THR A 571 9.01 10.26 -3.93
C THR A 571 10.42 10.73 -3.71
N GLU A 572 10.96 11.49 -4.66
CA GLU A 572 12.13 12.32 -4.39
C GLU A 572 11.77 13.17 -3.16
N LYS A 573 12.30 12.79 -1.99
CA LYS A 573 12.24 13.64 -0.81
C LYS A 573 12.91 14.96 -1.24
N PRO A 574 12.25 16.11 -1.07
CA PRO A 574 12.84 17.39 -1.45
C PRO A 574 14.16 17.55 -0.70
N ALA A 575 15.24 17.85 -1.42
CA ALA A 575 16.58 18.01 -0.85
C ALA A 575 16.53 18.94 0.37
N HIS A 576 16.84 18.40 1.55
CA HIS A 576 16.89 19.20 2.78
C HIS A 576 18.09 20.13 2.71
N LEU A 577 17.81 21.42 2.58
CA LEU A 577 18.83 22.44 2.61
C LEU A 577 19.35 22.57 4.03
N THR A 578 20.59 22.15 4.29
CA THR A 578 21.24 22.32 5.59
C THR A 578 21.28 23.81 5.96
N ARG A 579 20.93 24.16 7.20
CA ARG A 579 20.92 25.55 7.70
C ARG A 579 21.59 25.64 9.06
N LEU A 580 22.35 26.70 9.30
CA LEU A 580 22.97 26.98 10.60
C LEU A 580 22.34 28.24 11.21
N TYR A 581 21.92 28.15 12.48
CA TYR A 581 21.33 29.26 13.22
C TYR A 581 22.17 29.58 14.46
N ARG A 582 22.38 30.85 14.76
CA ARG A 582 22.94 31.34 16.03
C ARG A 582 21.79 31.63 16.99
N ALA A 583 21.81 31.03 18.16
CA ALA A 583 20.86 31.29 19.22
C ALA A 583 21.29 32.50 20.06
N GLY A 584 20.42 33.51 20.11
CA GLY A 584 20.51 34.68 20.98
C GLY A 584 19.38 34.72 22.00
N VAL A 585 19.57 35.45 23.10
CA VAL A 585 18.52 35.69 24.10
C VAL A 585 18.22 37.18 24.12
N ASN A 586 16.98 37.55 23.81
CA ASN A 586 16.48 38.91 23.89
C ASN A 586 15.34 38.95 24.92
N GLY A 587 15.67 39.27 26.18
CA GLY A 587 14.71 39.21 27.29
C GLY A 587 14.29 37.78 27.63
N THR A 588 13.03 37.41 27.38
CA THR A 588 12.46 36.07 27.66
C THR A 588 12.30 35.20 26.40
N ALA A 589 12.63 35.72 25.22
CA ALA A 589 12.51 34.99 23.95
C ALA A 589 13.89 34.56 23.42
N VAL A 590 13.95 33.36 22.84
CA VAL A 590 15.11 32.85 22.11
C VAL A 590 14.98 33.31 20.67
N GLU A 591 15.92 34.12 20.19
CA GLU A 591 16.01 34.55 18.80
C GLU A 591 17.00 33.66 18.06
N MET A 592 16.63 33.19 16.86
CA MET A 592 17.47 32.34 16.00
C MET A 592 17.85 33.12 14.75
N GLU A 593 19.13 33.41 14.57
CA GLU A 593 19.64 34.17 13.43
C GLU A 593 20.36 33.22 12.44
N PRO A 594 19.99 33.18 11.15
CA PRO A 594 20.66 32.34 10.17
C PRO A 594 22.09 32.82 9.88
N VAL A 595 23.05 31.89 9.82
CA VAL A 595 24.49 32.14 9.67
C VAL A 595 25.06 31.24 8.56
N PRO A 596 26.09 31.66 7.80
CA PRO A 596 26.70 30.81 6.78
C PRO A 596 27.27 29.50 7.37
N LEU A 597 27.16 28.40 6.61
CA LEU A 597 27.75 27.10 6.91
C LEU A 597 29.28 27.13 6.71
N SER A 598 29.99 27.83 7.60
CA SER A 598 31.45 27.87 7.68
C SER A 598 31.89 27.65 9.13
N ALA A 599 33.04 26.99 9.32
CA ALA A 599 33.67 26.87 10.64
C ALA A 599 33.97 28.23 11.27
N GLU A 600 34.15 29.27 10.46
CA GLU A 600 34.38 30.65 10.90
C GLU A 600 33.14 31.30 11.53
N SER A 601 31.94 30.76 11.24
CA SER A 601 30.69 31.25 11.82
C SER A 601 30.50 30.82 13.28
N LEU A 602 31.20 29.78 13.74
CA LEU A 602 31.05 29.19 15.09
C LEU A 602 31.80 30.01 16.15
N ASP A 603 31.16 31.09 16.63
CA ASP A 603 31.69 31.92 17.72
C ASP A 603 31.55 31.20 19.08
N PRO A 604 32.64 30.94 19.82
CA PRO A 604 32.61 30.23 21.10
C PRO A 604 31.74 30.84 22.21
N ARG A 605 31.25 32.07 22.04
CA ARG A 605 30.39 32.77 23.02
C ARG A 605 28.90 32.41 22.87
N PHE A 606 28.49 31.82 21.74
CA PHE A 606 27.10 31.54 21.43
C PHE A 606 26.84 30.03 21.27
N CYS A 607 25.57 29.66 21.24
CA CYS A 607 25.14 28.34 20.84
C CYS A 607 24.63 28.39 19.40
N PHE A 608 24.92 27.36 18.63
CA PHE A 608 24.52 27.24 17.23
C PHE A 608 23.69 25.98 17.04
N LEU A 609 22.66 26.08 16.21
CA LEU A 609 21.77 25.00 15.84
C LEU A 609 21.97 24.72 14.34
N LEU A 610 22.47 23.54 14.03
CA LEU A 610 22.64 23.04 12.68
C LEU A 610 21.46 22.12 12.36
N ASP A 611 20.60 22.60 11.48
CA ASP A 611 19.49 21.86 10.90
C ASP A 611 20.00 21.06 9.70
N ALA A 612 20.14 19.74 9.88
CA ALA A 612 20.54 18.80 8.84
C ALA A 612 19.35 17.96 8.32
N GLY A 613 18.11 18.45 8.50
CA GLY A 613 16.90 17.76 8.06
C GLY A 613 16.36 16.80 9.11
N GLU A 614 16.67 15.50 8.99
CA GLU A 614 16.16 14.47 9.92
C GLU A 614 16.87 14.49 11.29
N THR A 615 18.01 15.19 11.38
CA THR A 615 18.75 15.40 12.64
C THR A 615 19.06 16.87 12.86
N ILE A 616 18.91 17.31 14.12
CA ILE A 616 19.29 18.66 14.56
C ILE A 616 20.50 18.54 15.47
N TRP A 617 21.58 19.23 15.12
CA TRP A 617 22.81 19.27 15.90
C TRP A 617 22.91 20.59 16.65
N ILE A 618 23.25 20.53 17.94
CA ILE A 618 23.46 21.73 18.76
C ILE A 618 24.95 21.82 19.11
N TRP A 619 25.60 22.86 18.63
CA TRP A 619 26.97 23.19 18.99
C TRP A 619 26.98 24.25 20.09
N SER A 620 27.53 23.91 21.24
CA SER A 620 27.67 24.83 22.38
C SER A 620 29.11 25.34 22.46
N GLY A 621 29.30 26.64 22.25
CA GLY A 621 30.61 27.26 22.40
C GLY A 621 31.10 27.20 23.85
N PHE A 622 32.39 26.96 24.07
CA PHE A 622 32.97 26.79 25.42
C PHE A 622 32.90 28.04 26.32
N LYS A 623 32.51 29.21 25.79
CA LYS A 623 32.23 30.43 26.55
C LYS A 623 30.73 30.75 26.65
N SER A 624 29.85 29.93 26.09
CA SER A 624 28.41 30.11 26.23
C SER A 624 27.99 29.71 27.65
N ARG A 625 27.21 30.56 28.32
CA ARG A 625 26.68 30.26 29.66
C ARG A 625 25.41 29.43 29.51
N VAL A 626 25.57 28.14 29.21
CA VAL A 626 24.47 27.17 29.27
C VAL A 626 24.44 26.57 30.67
N TYR A 627 23.35 26.77 31.40
CA TYR A 627 23.09 26.03 32.63
C TYR A 627 22.32 24.77 32.25
N ARG A 628 22.94 23.60 32.48
CA ARG A 628 22.29 22.30 32.33
C ARG A 628 21.48 22.05 33.60
N GLU A 629 20.15 22.06 33.49
CA GLU A 629 19.24 21.70 34.57
C GLU A 629 18.73 20.28 34.32
N THR A 630 19.06 19.34 35.20
CA THR A 630 18.67 17.94 35.11
C THR A 630 17.49 17.65 36.03
N GLU A 631 16.57 16.79 35.59
CA GLU A 631 15.40 16.37 36.36
C GLU A 631 15.84 15.82 37.74
N GLY A 632 15.41 16.48 38.81
CA GLY A 632 15.77 16.16 40.21
C GLY A 632 16.89 17.01 40.84
N GLU A 633 17.66 17.78 40.06
CA GLU A 633 18.74 18.68 40.54
C GLU A 633 18.55 20.14 40.05
N GLU A 634 17.31 20.62 39.88
CA GLU A 634 17.08 21.94 39.32
C GLU A 634 17.48 23.07 40.29
N SER A 635 18.18 24.09 39.78
CA SER A 635 18.63 25.24 40.56
C SER A 635 17.45 26.09 41.08
N MET A 636 17.62 26.69 42.27
CA MET A 636 16.62 27.59 42.84
C MET A 636 16.26 28.76 41.91
N MET A 637 17.22 29.25 41.11
CA MET A 637 16.97 30.31 40.14
C MET A 637 16.01 29.83 39.04
N PHE A 638 16.14 28.58 38.59
CA PHE A 638 15.24 27.96 37.62
C PHE A 638 13.85 27.71 38.23
N ARG A 639 13.79 27.07 39.40
CA ARG A 639 12.52 26.81 40.12
C ARG A 639 11.74 28.09 40.42
N SER A 640 12.43 29.18 40.75
CA SER A 640 11.79 30.48 41.06
C SER A 640 11.04 31.15 39.89
N LYS A 641 11.21 30.66 38.66
CA LYS A 641 10.50 31.17 37.47
C LYS A 641 9.11 30.57 37.28
N PHE A 642 8.78 29.52 38.03
CA PHE A 642 7.51 28.80 37.91
C PHE A 642 6.76 28.85 39.25
N ALA A 643 5.60 29.51 39.28
CA ALA A 643 4.76 29.56 40.49
C ALA A 643 4.03 28.22 40.67
N GLY A 644 4.26 27.54 41.81
CA GLY A 644 3.59 26.26 42.17
C GLY A 644 4.42 24.98 41.96
N TRP A 645 5.75 25.06 42.04
CA TRP A 645 6.63 23.89 41.92
C TRP A 645 6.67 23.05 43.22
N ASP A 646 6.15 21.81 43.20
CA ASP A 646 6.16 20.86 44.33
C ASP A 646 7.31 19.83 44.20
N GLU A 647 7.94 19.45 45.32
CA GLU A 647 9.08 18.51 45.37
C GLU A 647 8.63 17.04 45.22
N ILE A 648 9.33 16.29 44.36
CA ILE A 648 9.05 14.86 44.09
C ILE A 648 9.64 14.00 45.22
N VAL A 649 8.79 13.23 45.92
CA VAL A 649 9.20 12.32 47.01
C VAL A 649 9.59 10.94 46.44
N GLN A 650 10.80 10.46 46.74
CA GLN A 650 11.24 9.09 46.44
C GLN A 650 10.69 8.07 47.44
N VAL A 651 10.17 6.94 46.96
CA VAL A 651 9.83 5.76 47.76
C VAL A 651 10.79 4.61 47.40
N ASP A 652 11.57 4.19 48.39
CA ASP A 652 12.62 3.17 48.31
C ASP A 652 12.08 1.81 48.80
N TYR A 653 12.27 0.74 48.00
CA TYR A 653 11.88 -0.64 48.31
C TYR A 653 13.07 -1.59 48.48
N THR A 654 14.22 -1.11 48.94
CA THR A 654 15.37 -1.98 49.22
C THR A 654 15.35 -2.56 50.65
N ARG A 655 14.95 -3.83 50.77
CA ARG A 655 15.39 -4.70 51.88
C ARG A 655 16.00 -6.00 51.33
N VAL A 656 17.33 -6.01 51.38
CA VAL A 656 18.29 -7.13 51.63
C VAL A 656 18.27 -8.27 50.59
N ALA A 657 19.22 -8.45 49.67
CA ALA A 657 20.67 -8.18 49.65
C ALA A 657 21.46 -8.86 50.78
N GLU A 658 21.39 -10.19 50.91
CA GLU A 658 22.54 -10.99 51.38
C GLU A 658 22.31 -12.52 51.19
N SER A 659 22.47 -12.97 49.95
CA SER A 659 23.01 -14.31 49.69
C SER A 659 23.80 -14.27 48.39
N VAL A 660 24.93 -13.58 48.47
CA VAL A 660 26.00 -13.56 47.48
C VAL A 660 26.57 -14.99 47.38
N GLN A 661 26.64 -15.54 46.17
CA GLN A 661 27.86 -16.09 45.54
C GLN A 661 27.55 -17.11 44.44
N ARG A 662 27.57 -16.63 43.19
CA ARG A 662 28.45 -17.06 42.08
C ARG A 662 27.81 -16.64 40.75
N VAL A 663 28.46 -15.71 40.07
CA VAL A 663 28.21 -15.23 38.70
C VAL A 663 29.24 -15.98 37.83
N PRO A 664 28.88 -16.54 36.65
CA PRO A 664 28.56 -15.77 35.44
C PRO A 664 27.21 -16.23 34.88
N ASP A 665 26.44 -15.49 34.12
CA ASP A 665 26.72 -14.55 33.04
C ASP A 665 25.34 -13.96 32.70
N LEU A 666 25.25 -12.80 32.06
CA LEU A 666 23.97 -12.23 31.59
C LEU A 666 23.21 -13.10 30.55
N LYS A 667 23.61 -14.37 30.35
CA LYS A 667 23.10 -15.32 29.36
C LYS A 667 22.12 -16.39 29.88
N VAL A 668 21.72 -16.38 31.16
CA VAL A 668 20.77 -17.39 31.71
C VAL A 668 19.41 -16.81 32.15
N ILE A 669 19.24 -15.49 32.21
CA ILE A 669 17.92 -14.86 32.44
C ILE A 669 17.18 -14.58 31.11
N MET A 670 17.85 -14.70 29.96
CA MET A 670 17.21 -14.73 28.63
C MET A 670 16.89 -16.15 28.14
N LYS A 671 16.68 -17.11 29.05
CA LYS A 671 16.19 -18.45 28.73
C LYS A 671 15.03 -18.85 29.64
N LYS A 672 13.93 -18.11 29.54
CA LYS A 672 12.58 -18.67 29.78
C LYS A 672 11.40 -17.90 29.15
N ASP A 673 11.64 -17.00 28.21
CA ASP A 673 10.58 -16.31 27.44
C ASP A 673 10.53 -16.78 25.98
N ASN A 674 10.64 -18.09 25.78
CA ASN A 674 10.12 -18.71 24.56
C ASN A 674 8.79 -19.35 24.91
N MET A 675 7.70 -18.59 24.77
CA MET A 675 6.48 -19.05 24.09
C MET A 675 5.45 -17.91 24.03
N MET A 676 4.84 -17.80 22.84
CA MET A 676 3.73 -16.93 22.43
C MET A 676 4.11 -15.53 21.92
N LYS A 677 4.45 -15.48 20.62
CA LYS A 677 4.08 -14.34 19.76
C LYS A 677 2.55 -14.21 19.82
N THR A 678 2.08 -13.50 20.83
CA THR A 678 0.70 -13.08 20.97
C THR A 678 0.60 -11.74 20.27
N ASP A 679 -0.40 -11.57 19.40
CA ASP A 679 -0.71 -10.30 18.78
C ASP A 679 -0.91 -9.23 19.86
N LEU A 680 0.12 -8.41 20.10
CA LEU A 680 0.08 -7.37 21.13
C LEU A 680 -0.89 -6.24 20.73
N GLY A 681 -1.36 -6.20 19.46
CA GLY A 681 -2.45 -5.33 19.04
C GLY A 681 -3.74 -5.58 19.83
N ALA A 682 -3.98 -6.81 20.30
CA ALA A 682 -5.14 -7.14 21.12
C ALA A 682 -5.09 -6.61 22.56
N LEU A 683 -3.90 -6.28 23.08
CA LEU A 683 -3.76 -5.60 24.38
C LEU A 683 -4.08 -4.11 24.30
N PHE A 684 -4.09 -3.56 23.07
CA PHE A 684 -4.39 -2.16 22.77
C PHE A 684 -5.74 -1.96 22.08
N LEU A 685 -6.46 -3.03 21.77
CA LEU A 685 -7.91 -3.00 21.48
C LEU A 685 -8.66 -2.85 22.81
N GLU A 686 -9.72 -2.04 22.83
CA GLU A 686 -10.62 -2.02 23.98
C GLU A 686 -11.15 -3.43 24.24
N ARG A 687 -11.23 -3.85 25.51
CA ARG A 687 -11.82 -5.14 25.86
C ARG A 687 -13.19 -5.24 25.21
N GLN A 688 -13.42 -6.28 24.40
CA GLN A 688 -14.76 -6.56 23.92
C GLN A 688 -15.70 -6.66 25.14
N PRO A 689 -16.84 -5.97 25.12
CA PRO A 689 -17.83 -6.10 26.19
C PRO A 689 -18.25 -7.57 26.29
N SER A 690 -18.56 -8.03 27.50
CA SER A 690 -19.07 -9.39 27.68
C SER A 690 -20.29 -9.58 26.79
N MET A 691 -20.24 -10.57 25.91
CA MET A 691 -21.37 -11.02 25.09
C MET A 691 -22.60 -11.19 25.99
N SER A 692 -23.75 -10.68 25.54
CA SER A 692 -24.99 -10.87 26.29
C SER A 692 -25.36 -12.36 26.36
N TYR A 693 -26.14 -12.74 27.37
CA TYR A 693 -26.59 -14.13 27.51
C TYR A 693 -27.35 -14.58 26.25
N GLU A 694 -28.15 -13.69 25.67
CA GLU A 694 -28.96 -13.92 24.46
C GLU A 694 -28.09 -14.13 23.22
N GLU A 695 -27.10 -13.26 22.97
CA GLU A 695 -26.14 -13.44 21.86
C GLU A 695 -25.30 -14.73 22.03
N SER A 696 -24.98 -15.11 23.26
CA SER A 696 -24.21 -16.33 23.53
C SER A 696 -25.00 -17.62 23.31
N GLU A 697 -26.31 -17.60 23.57
CA GLU A 697 -27.19 -18.74 23.25
C GLU A 697 -27.42 -18.85 21.74
N GLU A 698 -27.64 -17.74 21.05
CA GLU A 698 -27.83 -17.72 19.59
C GLU A 698 -26.57 -18.25 18.88
N LEU A 699 -25.38 -17.77 19.27
CA LEU A 699 -24.11 -18.26 18.73
C LEU A 699 -23.89 -19.75 19.03
N MET A 700 -24.28 -20.22 20.22
CA MET A 700 -24.17 -21.64 20.60
C MET A 700 -25.11 -22.51 19.77
N LEU A 701 -26.33 -22.05 19.51
CA LEU A 701 -27.32 -22.75 18.68
C LEU A 701 -26.88 -22.80 17.22
N ASP A 702 -26.38 -21.70 16.68
CA ASP A 702 -25.86 -21.62 15.31
C ASP A 702 -24.64 -22.54 15.10
N CYS A 703 -23.70 -22.53 16.05
CA CYS A 703 -22.47 -23.33 15.94
C CYS A 703 -22.70 -24.83 16.19
N ASN A 704 -23.75 -25.19 16.96
CA ASN A 704 -24.09 -26.59 17.25
C ASN A 704 -25.28 -27.10 16.41
N TYR A 705 -25.75 -26.33 15.42
CA TYR A 705 -26.92 -26.67 14.61
C TYR A 705 -26.80 -28.04 13.93
N ASP A 706 -25.60 -28.35 13.44
CA ASP A 706 -25.29 -29.62 12.76
C ASP A 706 -24.72 -30.70 13.71
N LEU A 707 -24.60 -30.42 15.01
CA LEU A 707 -23.97 -31.31 16.00
C LEU A 707 -24.96 -32.37 16.50
N GLU A 708 -24.80 -33.62 16.05
CA GLU A 708 -25.65 -34.75 16.46
C GLU A 708 -25.29 -35.29 17.86
N LEU A 709 -24.00 -35.42 18.17
CA LEU A 709 -23.53 -36.05 19.40
C LEU A 709 -22.21 -35.43 19.87
N MET A 710 -22.09 -35.17 21.17
CA MET A 710 -20.84 -34.70 21.80
C MET A 710 -20.54 -35.54 23.05
N GLU A 711 -19.44 -36.28 23.04
CA GLU A 711 -18.93 -37.02 24.20
C GLU A 711 -17.71 -36.32 24.81
N SER A 712 -17.67 -36.19 26.13
CA SER A 712 -16.61 -35.47 26.86
C SER A 712 -15.80 -36.40 27.76
N PHE A 713 -14.49 -36.20 27.82
CA PHE A 713 -13.53 -36.98 28.60
C PHE A 713 -12.55 -36.06 29.33
N VAL A 714 -12.10 -36.44 30.52
CA VAL A 714 -11.07 -35.75 31.31
C VAL A 714 -9.88 -36.68 31.58
N LEU A 715 -8.68 -36.14 31.56
CA LEU A 715 -7.45 -36.89 31.81
C LEU A 715 -7.19 -37.02 33.32
N GLU A 716 -7.53 -38.17 33.90
CA GLU A 716 -7.25 -38.47 35.31
C GLU A 716 -6.26 -39.65 35.43
N GLY A 717 -5.16 -39.46 36.17
CA GLY A 717 -4.23 -40.56 36.48
C GLY A 717 -3.62 -41.25 35.24
N LYS A 718 -3.37 -40.49 34.15
CA LYS A 718 -2.88 -40.96 32.85
C LYS A 718 -3.87 -41.83 32.05
N LYS A 719 -5.18 -41.79 32.37
CA LYS A 719 -6.25 -42.39 31.57
C LYS A 719 -7.36 -41.37 31.33
N PHE A 720 -7.98 -41.41 30.15
CA PHE A 720 -9.17 -40.59 29.90
C PHE A 720 -10.40 -41.27 30.49
N VAL A 721 -11.09 -40.56 31.37
CA VAL A 721 -12.35 -40.98 32.00
C VAL A 721 -13.47 -40.09 31.47
N LYS A 722 -14.66 -40.65 31.23
CA LYS A 722 -15.80 -39.88 30.73
C LYS A 722 -16.21 -38.83 31.75
N LEU A 723 -16.35 -37.57 31.30
CA LEU A 723 -16.70 -36.46 32.16
C LEU A 723 -18.15 -36.60 32.65
N PRO A 724 -18.45 -36.48 33.95
CA PRO A 724 -19.82 -36.48 34.45
C PRO A 724 -20.62 -35.31 33.86
N GLN A 725 -21.87 -35.55 33.44
CA GLN A 725 -22.72 -34.50 32.84
C GLN A 725 -22.92 -33.25 33.72
N LYS A 726 -22.78 -33.38 35.04
CA LYS A 726 -22.91 -32.25 35.99
C LYS A 726 -21.72 -31.27 35.96
N GLU A 727 -20.60 -31.70 35.39
CA GLU A 727 -19.37 -30.90 35.26
C GLU A 727 -19.16 -30.42 33.81
N PHE A 728 -20.14 -30.67 32.93
CA PHE A 728 -20.08 -30.21 31.55
C PHE A 728 -20.12 -28.67 31.50
N GLY A 729 -19.12 -28.08 30.87
CA GLY A 729 -18.90 -26.63 30.85
C GLY A 729 -18.12 -26.06 32.04
N ILE A 730 -17.76 -26.89 33.03
CA ILE A 730 -16.86 -26.50 34.13
C ILE A 730 -15.47 -27.02 33.83
N PHE A 731 -14.53 -26.10 33.61
CA PHE A 731 -13.17 -26.42 33.22
C PHE A 731 -12.18 -26.06 34.33
N TYR A 732 -11.38 -27.02 34.77
CA TYR A 732 -10.31 -26.80 35.75
C TYR A 732 -8.98 -26.52 35.06
N THR A 733 -8.26 -25.48 35.52
CA THR A 733 -7.05 -24.98 34.85
C THR A 733 -5.86 -25.93 34.92
N MET A 734 -5.90 -26.99 35.74
CA MET A 734 -4.84 -27.98 35.87
C MET A 734 -5.10 -29.28 35.08
N ASP A 735 -6.28 -29.41 34.45
CA ASP A 735 -6.73 -30.64 33.81
C ASP A 735 -6.79 -30.50 32.27
N CYS A 736 -6.83 -31.65 31.58
CA CYS A 736 -7.00 -31.73 30.13
C CYS A 736 -8.30 -32.47 29.81
N TYR A 737 -9.06 -31.94 28.84
CA TYR A 737 -10.33 -32.49 28.40
C TYR A 737 -10.33 -32.77 26.90
N VAL A 738 -11.09 -33.79 26.48
CA VAL A 738 -11.27 -34.19 25.09
C VAL A 738 -12.76 -34.28 24.79
N PHE A 739 -13.19 -33.74 23.66
CA PHE A 739 -14.56 -33.80 23.21
C PHE A 739 -14.63 -34.45 21.83
N LEU A 740 -15.43 -35.50 21.70
CA LEU A 740 -15.70 -36.15 20.43
C LEU A 740 -17.07 -35.68 19.92
N CYS A 741 -17.07 -34.90 18.85
CA CYS A 741 -18.26 -34.32 18.26
C CYS A 741 -18.57 -34.99 16.93
N ARG A 742 -19.82 -35.40 16.70
CA ARG A 742 -20.31 -35.96 15.44
C ARG A 742 -21.28 -34.98 14.80
N TYR A 743 -21.02 -34.61 13.55
CA TYR A 743 -21.83 -33.69 12.78
C TYR A 743 -22.51 -34.43 11.62
N ALA A 744 -23.77 -34.12 11.35
CA ALA A 744 -24.49 -34.65 10.18
C ALA A 744 -23.95 -34.00 8.90
N VAL A 745 -23.73 -34.79 7.84
CA VAL A 745 -23.39 -34.27 6.51
C VAL A 745 -24.61 -34.45 5.62
N LEU A 746 -25.20 -33.34 5.16
CA LEU A 746 -26.30 -33.37 4.19
C LEU A 746 -25.71 -33.62 2.78
N PRO A 747 -26.27 -34.55 1.98
CA PRO A 747 -25.82 -34.73 0.60
C PRO A 747 -26.12 -33.48 -0.23
N GLU A 748 -25.16 -33.05 -1.04
CA GLU A 748 -25.28 -31.90 -1.95
C GLU A 748 -26.24 -32.28 -3.10
N GLU A 749 -27.33 -31.54 -3.28
CA GLU A 749 -28.22 -31.72 -4.44
C GLU A 749 -27.56 -31.07 -5.67
N ASP A 750 -27.14 -31.91 -6.61
CA ASP A 750 -26.69 -31.50 -7.94
C ASP A 750 -27.90 -30.97 -8.75
N GLU A 751 -28.00 -29.66 -8.95
CA GLU A 751 -28.94 -29.05 -9.91
C GLU A 751 -28.39 -29.17 -11.34
N GLU A 752 -28.41 -30.37 -11.90
CA GLU A 752 -28.43 -30.62 -13.35
C GLU A 752 -28.97 -32.05 -13.55
N ASP A 753 -30.30 -32.19 -13.66
CA ASP A 753 -31.00 -33.17 -14.52
C ASP A 753 -32.51 -33.16 -14.17
N GLU A 754 -33.28 -32.30 -14.84
CA GLU A 754 -34.69 -32.61 -15.08
C GLU A 754 -34.75 -33.67 -16.18
N GLU A 755 -34.78 -34.95 -15.82
CA GLU A 755 -35.42 -35.98 -16.65
C GLU A 755 -35.96 -37.18 -15.84
N GLU A 756 -37.12 -37.64 -16.28
CA GLU A 756 -38.09 -38.56 -15.68
C GLU A 756 -37.59 -39.81 -14.92
N GLY A 757 -38.01 -39.93 -13.65
CA GLY A 757 -38.77 -41.07 -13.11
C GLY A 757 -38.08 -42.43 -12.86
N ALA A 758 -37.83 -42.75 -11.58
CA ALA A 758 -38.04 -44.09 -11.01
C ALA A 758 -38.08 -44.04 -9.47
N GLU A 759 -39.19 -44.52 -8.87
CA GLU A 759 -39.25 -44.84 -7.44
C GLU A 759 -38.23 -45.94 -7.11
N SER A 760 -37.26 -45.64 -6.25
CA SER A 760 -36.48 -46.65 -5.53
C SER A 760 -36.44 -46.31 -4.03
N ASP A 761 -37.04 -47.20 -3.24
CA ASP A 761 -37.11 -47.17 -1.76
C ASP A 761 -35.75 -47.55 -1.13
N GLU A 762 -34.70 -46.76 -1.33
CA GLU A 762 -33.48 -46.87 -0.52
C GLU A 762 -33.25 -45.55 0.24
N LYS A 763 -33.42 -45.59 1.56
CA LYS A 763 -33.05 -44.48 2.45
C LYS A 763 -31.54 -44.21 2.27
N PRO A 764 -31.11 -42.98 1.92
CA PRO A 764 -29.69 -42.68 1.84
C PRO A 764 -29.06 -42.80 3.23
N GLU A 765 -27.93 -43.52 3.34
CA GLU A 765 -27.11 -43.52 4.54
C GLU A 765 -26.63 -42.08 4.79
N MET A 766 -27.03 -41.48 5.92
CA MET A 766 -26.52 -40.17 6.33
C MET A 766 -25.04 -40.32 6.69
N ASP A 767 -24.17 -39.75 5.86
CA ASP A 767 -22.76 -39.60 6.16
C ASP A 767 -22.59 -38.64 7.35
N PHE A 768 -21.64 -38.95 8.22
CA PHE A 768 -21.37 -38.17 9.43
C PHE A 768 -19.88 -37.85 9.53
N LYS A 769 -19.58 -36.63 9.98
CA LYS A 769 -18.22 -36.15 10.19
C LYS A 769 -17.91 -36.09 11.68
N CYS A 770 -16.94 -36.88 12.13
CA CYS A 770 -16.44 -36.81 13.51
C CYS A 770 -15.29 -35.79 13.62
N VAL A 771 -15.38 -34.89 14.59
CA VAL A 771 -14.35 -33.89 14.93
C VAL A 771 -14.00 -34.04 16.41
N VAL A 772 -12.72 -34.16 16.71
CA VAL A 772 -12.23 -34.23 18.10
C VAL A 772 -11.69 -32.87 18.51
N TYR A 773 -12.24 -32.30 19.58
CA TYR A 773 -11.76 -31.07 20.19
C TYR A 773 -10.95 -31.37 21.44
N PHE A 774 -9.89 -30.60 21.63
CA PHE A 774 -8.96 -30.75 22.74
C PHE A 774 -8.89 -29.46 23.53
N TRP A 775 -9.00 -29.57 24.86
CA TRP A 775 -8.89 -28.44 25.76
C TRP A 775 -7.81 -28.73 26.82
N GLN A 776 -6.85 -27.82 26.96
CA GLN A 776 -5.77 -27.92 27.95
C GLN A 776 -5.84 -26.74 28.91
N GLY A 777 -5.94 -27.03 30.21
CA GLY A 777 -5.85 -26.03 31.24
C GLY A 777 -4.48 -25.36 31.28
N ARG A 778 -4.46 -24.07 31.59
CA ARG A 778 -3.24 -23.23 31.60
C ARG A 778 -2.10 -23.78 32.47
N ASP A 779 -2.45 -24.46 33.55
CA ASP A 779 -1.53 -24.99 34.55
C ASP A 779 -1.38 -26.53 34.44
N ALA A 780 -1.90 -27.14 33.37
CA ALA A 780 -1.84 -28.59 33.15
C ALA A 780 -0.47 -29.05 32.63
N SER A 781 0.03 -30.19 33.13
CA SER A 781 1.38 -30.70 32.80
C SER A 781 1.53 -31.18 31.34
N ASN A 782 2.63 -30.82 30.66
CA ASN A 782 2.92 -31.09 29.23
C ASN A 782 2.98 -32.57 28.77
N MET A 783 2.77 -33.57 29.65
CA MET A 783 3.01 -34.98 29.34
C MET A 783 1.81 -35.74 28.71
N GLY A 784 0.69 -35.09 28.39
CA GLY A 784 -0.57 -35.78 28.07
C GLY A 784 -0.77 -36.29 26.63
N TRP A 785 -0.04 -35.78 25.63
CA TRP A 785 -0.44 -35.92 24.22
C TRP A 785 0.19 -37.10 23.46
N LEU A 786 1.12 -37.82 24.09
CA LEU A 786 2.15 -38.57 23.37
C LEU A 786 1.73 -39.90 22.74
N ASN A 787 0.46 -40.34 22.77
CA ASN A 787 -0.05 -41.42 21.90
C ASN A 787 -1.58 -41.44 21.86
N PHE A 788 -2.19 -40.91 20.79
CA PHE A 788 -3.58 -41.19 20.42
C PHE A 788 -3.57 -42.18 19.25
N THR A 789 -4.19 -43.35 19.44
CA THR A 789 -4.65 -44.20 18.33
C THR A 789 -6.17 -44.08 18.31
N PHE A 790 -6.71 -43.35 17.34
CA PHE A 790 -8.16 -43.23 17.09
C PHE A 790 -8.69 -44.44 16.34
#